data_AF-A0A970GZD1-F1
#
_entry.id   AF-A0A970GZD1-F1
#
_cell.length_a   1.000
_cell.length_b   1.000
_cell.length_c   1.000
_cell.angle_alpha   90.00
_cell.angle_beta   90.00
_cell.angle_gamma   90.00
#
_symmetry.space_group_name_H-M   'P 1'
#
loop_
_entity.id
_entity.type
_entity.pdbx_description
1 polymer ?
#
loop_
_entity_poly.entity_id
_entity_poly.type
_entity_poly.pdbx_seq_one_letter_code
_entity_poly.pdbx_strand_id
1 'polypeptide(L)'
;IREMPDEALLSISRLGKGSLKDIREKVDAIDRNSKKLLDDEGMGDTHFLSRHFDSISNHVKQRKLKPYIIAYTDNIHSLEVLNRYFGELEYVSDIEKVIKELKCNEEEMLVVKCFVRYLGIDVNDMVVDALEKIAGTERCMYILQSRSQGRPLEDIGRGSGITRERVRQLEDIMCKGFVQCDKRKRFLNLFAAISDNTDIALENVITNMVDDSIVDIFIYLLKSTLKPHQSYNKKYGLFSMTGDFSYANIEKHMAESNPYFKSDELYEVVEKTSNELAIPALLVEKVIEKNYTCFDTVFCNNQMSLGEKYEVVMKKYYPLGIKVSDEEEMEIFRRRITDMFGNIKLPQSNKAVEARIVEITVLCDRSTYIHPDFISIPDDLVQRIEEYIDQSDRVALSYLEVFEAFKDELLARSNIDNRYFLQGFLKYKLKNKYYFTKDLISKDRGIDFAYELREFIRKNGEVTKKELKSYFMGTSDSMIAQTMARCKDIITIDYNTYMHADRLNITQEDYINLREKLDDLIKGIPVSCRKVYGVIRKENAFADFIKRNSITNYSKLYGILKYMFEDEYEFSRPNIGAKGTDDACNFTIVKKFLRDKKEIEINELFKFCEDNQIKIMKKAKLISCLSDEFLRSDVNKLVHVSKLGLTEDKLTAIKLEVLNILEEKKYMAMMGMEDFSAFPDLGVEWTPFLLISIVQNYMQYVNIVEIPTRNYNLPNCIFVKSDNPYADDYKEIVRWIIKLQHEQKPFKSLVEVRNWLKKEGVILNGIPIYLTARKLLYMDEKGKVVIR
;
A
#
# COMPACT_ATOMS: atom_id res chain seq x y z
N ILE A 1 -74.36 -47.24 -39.93
CA ILE A 1 -73.99 -45.85 -40.29
C ILE A 1 -73.16 -45.82 -41.58
N ARG A 2 -72.02 -46.53 -41.64
CA ARG A 2 -71.14 -46.54 -42.83
C ARG A 2 -71.80 -47.04 -44.12
N GLU A 3 -72.69 -48.03 -44.01
CA GLU A 3 -73.41 -48.62 -45.15
C GLU A 3 -74.77 -47.96 -45.40
N MET A 4 -75.13 -46.91 -44.67
CA MET A 4 -76.41 -46.23 -44.88
C MET A 4 -76.30 -45.28 -46.07
N PRO A 5 -77.29 -45.29 -46.99
CA PRO A 5 -77.38 -44.27 -48.04
C PRO A 5 -77.49 -42.87 -47.43
N ASP A 6 -76.95 -41.85 -48.11
CA ASP A 6 -76.97 -40.46 -47.61
C ASP A 6 -78.39 -39.95 -47.34
N GLU A 7 -79.37 -40.44 -48.10
CA GLU A 7 -80.80 -40.15 -47.94
C GLU A 7 -81.37 -40.71 -46.62
N ALA A 8 -80.88 -41.87 -46.17
CA ALA A 8 -81.27 -42.46 -44.88
C ALA A 8 -80.63 -41.70 -43.70
N LEU A 9 -79.39 -41.22 -43.84
CA LEU A 9 -78.72 -40.40 -42.83
C LEU A 9 -79.34 -39.00 -42.68
N LEU A 10 -79.80 -38.41 -43.78
CA LEU A 10 -80.57 -37.16 -43.80
C LEU A 10 -81.95 -37.28 -43.15
N SER A 11 -82.53 -38.48 -43.13
CA SER A 11 -83.86 -38.71 -42.52
C SER A 11 -83.82 -38.80 -40.99
N ILE A 12 -82.68 -39.20 -40.42
CA ILE A 12 -82.50 -39.44 -38.97
C ILE A 12 -82.17 -38.14 -38.23
N SER A 13 -81.74 -37.09 -38.93
CA SER A 13 -81.40 -35.81 -38.34
C SER A 13 -81.82 -34.69 -39.28
N ARG A 14 -82.58 -33.70 -38.78
CA ARG A 14 -82.92 -32.47 -39.51
C ARG A 14 -81.66 -31.63 -39.78
N LEU A 15 -80.78 -32.10 -40.64
CA LEU A 15 -79.42 -31.58 -40.83
C LEU A 15 -79.16 -31.32 -42.32
N GLY A 16 -78.47 -30.21 -42.62
CA GLY A 16 -78.15 -29.78 -43.98
C GLY A 16 -76.98 -30.54 -44.60
N LYS A 17 -76.75 -30.38 -45.91
CA LYS A 17 -75.70 -31.08 -46.68
C LYS A 17 -74.27 -30.91 -46.12
N GLY A 18 -73.98 -29.80 -45.42
CA GLY A 18 -72.65 -29.55 -44.82
C GLY A 18 -72.29 -30.49 -43.66
N SER A 19 -73.27 -30.91 -42.85
CA SER A 19 -73.03 -31.77 -41.68
C SER A 19 -72.82 -33.25 -42.01
N LEU A 20 -73.18 -33.69 -43.22
CA LEU A 20 -72.99 -35.07 -43.68
C LEU A 20 -71.51 -35.38 -43.92
N LYS A 21 -70.75 -34.41 -44.44
CA LYS A 21 -69.30 -34.51 -44.65
C LYS A 21 -68.56 -34.59 -43.31
N ASP A 22 -68.90 -33.74 -42.35
CA ASP A 22 -68.33 -33.76 -41.00
C ASP A 22 -68.64 -35.06 -40.23
N ILE A 23 -69.83 -35.64 -40.43
CA ILE A 23 -70.20 -36.92 -39.82
C ILE A 23 -69.42 -38.07 -40.47
N ARG A 24 -69.29 -38.10 -41.80
CA ARG A 24 -68.47 -39.12 -42.48
C ARG A 24 -66.99 -39.00 -42.11
N GLU A 25 -66.44 -37.80 -42.03
CA GLU A 25 -65.06 -37.57 -41.59
C GLU A 25 -64.84 -37.98 -40.12
N LYS A 26 -65.82 -37.73 -39.23
CA LYS A 26 -65.78 -38.23 -37.85
C LYS A 26 -65.90 -39.75 -37.76
N VAL A 27 -66.74 -40.37 -38.59
CA VAL A 27 -66.87 -41.84 -38.67
C VAL A 27 -65.59 -42.47 -39.21
N ASP A 28 -64.95 -41.89 -40.24
CA ASP A 28 -63.68 -42.37 -40.80
C ASP A 28 -62.47 -42.08 -39.89
N ALA A 29 -62.54 -41.03 -39.05
CA ALA A 29 -61.55 -40.78 -37.99
C ALA A 29 -61.70 -41.75 -36.81
N ILE A 30 -62.94 -42.08 -36.44
CA ILE A 30 -63.24 -43.15 -35.49
C ILE A 30 -62.75 -44.49 -36.05
N ASP A 31 -62.94 -44.76 -37.33
CA ASP A 31 -62.52 -46.01 -37.98
C ASP A 31 -60.98 -46.13 -38.09
N ARG A 32 -60.25 -45.02 -38.32
CA ARG A 32 -58.78 -45.01 -38.28
C ARG A 32 -58.21 -45.21 -36.88
N ASN A 33 -58.84 -44.63 -35.86
CA ASN A 33 -58.49 -44.89 -34.45
C ASN A 33 -58.90 -46.30 -34.00
N SER A 34 -60.01 -46.83 -34.54
CA SER A 34 -60.49 -48.19 -34.29
C SER A 34 -59.61 -49.24 -34.97
N LYS A 35 -59.06 -48.96 -36.16
CA LYS A 35 -58.08 -49.84 -36.83
C LYS A 35 -56.77 -49.98 -36.04
N LYS A 36 -56.33 -48.89 -35.38
CA LYS A 36 -55.18 -48.92 -34.45
C LYS A 36 -55.47 -49.65 -33.14
N LEU A 37 -56.74 -49.79 -32.75
CA LEU A 37 -57.18 -50.61 -31.61
C LEU A 37 -57.36 -52.09 -32.02
N LEU A 38 -57.82 -52.35 -33.24
CA LEU A 38 -58.07 -53.69 -33.79
C LEU A 38 -56.77 -54.47 -34.14
N ASP A 39 -55.64 -53.80 -34.37
CA ASP A 39 -54.35 -54.48 -34.60
C ASP A 39 -53.76 -55.12 -33.31
N ASP A 40 -54.27 -54.76 -32.12
CA ASP A 40 -53.76 -55.23 -30.82
C ASP A 40 -54.73 -56.17 -30.06
N GLU A 41 -56.01 -56.28 -30.47
CA GLU A 41 -57.04 -57.08 -29.77
C GLU A 41 -56.86 -58.61 -29.90
N GLY A 42 -55.91 -59.08 -30.71
CA GLY A 42 -55.59 -60.51 -30.87
C GLY A 42 -54.23 -60.95 -30.30
N MET A 43 -53.44 -60.04 -29.73
CA MET A 43 -52.11 -60.35 -29.18
C MET A 43 -52.20 -60.73 -27.69
N GLY A 44 -51.56 -61.83 -27.28
CA GLY A 44 -51.41 -62.16 -25.87
C GLY A 44 -50.67 -61.05 -25.12
N ASP A 45 -51.08 -60.77 -23.87
CA ASP A 45 -50.63 -59.60 -23.10
C ASP A 45 -49.11 -59.43 -23.05
N THR A 46 -48.38 -60.52 -22.85
CA THR A 46 -46.91 -60.52 -22.84
C THR A 46 -46.31 -60.07 -24.18
N HIS A 47 -46.90 -60.49 -25.30
CA HIS A 47 -46.42 -60.11 -26.64
C HIS A 47 -46.69 -58.62 -26.93
N PHE A 48 -47.84 -58.10 -26.51
CA PHE A 48 -48.15 -56.67 -26.60
C PHE A 48 -47.13 -55.83 -25.83
N LEU A 49 -46.86 -56.20 -24.56
CA LEU A 49 -45.95 -55.46 -23.68
C LEU A 49 -44.51 -55.49 -24.22
N SER A 50 -44.00 -56.65 -24.64
CA SER A 50 -42.67 -56.76 -25.24
C SER A 50 -42.53 -55.91 -26.50
N ARG A 51 -43.49 -55.99 -27.43
CA ARG A 51 -43.45 -55.22 -28.68
C ARG A 51 -43.42 -53.71 -28.44
N HIS A 52 -44.26 -53.21 -27.53
CA HIS A 52 -44.32 -51.79 -27.23
C HIS A 52 -43.10 -51.34 -26.42
N PHE A 53 -42.60 -52.18 -25.52
CA PHE A 53 -41.36 -51.91 -24.80
C PHE A 53 -40.15 -51.81 -25.74
N ASP A 54 -40.06 -52.67 -26.75
CA ASP A 54 -39.00 -52.64 -27.75
C ASP A 54 -38.99 -51.33 -28.55
N SER A 55 -40.17 -50.74 -28.79
CA SER A 55 -40.33 -49.45 -29.47
C SER A 55 -39.95 -48.23 -28.63
N ILE A 56 -39.79 -48.37 -27.30
CA ILE A 56 -39.33 -47.28 -26.44
C ILE A 56 -37.87 -46.93 -26.81
N SER A 57 -37.61 -45.64 -26.98
CA SER A 57 -36.30 -45.13 -27.33
C SER A 57 -35.24 -45.49 -26.27
N ASN A 58 -33.99 -45.68 -26.71
CA ASN A 58 -32.89 -45.96 -25.79
C ASN A 58 -32.67 -44.85 -24.76
N HIS A 59 -32.95 -43.59 -25.13
CA HIS A 59 -32.81 -42.47 -24.22
C HIS A 59 -33.85 -42.47 -23.09
N VAL A 60 -35.07 -42.98 -23.30
CA VAL A 60 -36.09 -43.17 -22.25
C VAL A 60 -35.75 -44.41 -21.41
N LYS A 61 -35.29 -45.50 -22.04
CA LYS A 61 -34.91 -46.75 -21.34
C LYS A 61 -33.86 -46.54 -20.25
N GLN A 62 -32.94 -45.60 -20.44
CA GLN A 62 -31.87 -45.28 -19.48
C GLN A 62 -32.30 -44.34 -18.34
N ARG A 63 -33.56 -43.89 -18.31
CA ARG A 63 -34.07 -42.96 -17.28
C ARG A 63 -34.68 -43.68 -16.11
N LYS A 64 -34.78 -42.97 -14.98
CA LYS A 64 -35.43 -43.46 -13.76
C LYS A 64 -36.91 -43.68 -14.03
N LEU A 65 -37.45 -44.81 -13.56
CA LEU A 65 -38.82 -45.20 -13.86
C LEU A 65 -39.87 -44.43 -13.04
N LYS A 66 -39.60 -44.23 -11.75
CA LYS A 66 -40.52 -43.60 -10.81
C LYS A 66 -41.04 -42.21 -11.27
N PRO A 67 -40.21 -41.30 -11.81
CA PRO A 67 -40.70 -40.06 -12.39
C PRO A 67 -41.73 -40.23 -13.51
N TYR A 68 -41.55 -41.23 -14.40
CA TYR A 68 -42.50 -41.48 -15.49
C TYR A 68 -43.84 -42.04 -14.98
N ILE A 69 -43.84 -42.86 -13.94
CA ILE A 69 -45.07 -43.33 -13.28
C ILE A 69 -45.86 -42.12 -12.74
N ILE A 70 -45.18 -41.20 -12.06
CA ILE A 70 -45.79 -39.98 -11.51
C ILE A 70 -46.27 -39.06 -12.63
N ALA A 71 -45.57 -38.99 -13.77
CA ALA A 71 -45.98 -38.19 -14.92
C ALA A 71 -47.21 -38.74 -15.63
N TYR A 72 -47.34 -40.07 -15.70
CA TYR A 72 -48.43 -40.73 -16.41
C TYR A 72 -49.80 -40.49 -15.77
N THR A 73 -49.91 -40.60 -14.44
CA THR A 73 -51.23 -40.59 -13.78
C THR A 73 -51.21 -40.02 -12.36
N ASP A 74 -52.25 -39.30 -11.98
CA ASP A 74 -52.55 -38.83 -10.62
C ASP A 74 -53.70 -39.63 -9.99
N ASN A 75 -54.24 -40.61 -10.73
CA ASN A 75 -55.26 -41.52 -10.25
C ASN A 75 -54.64 -42.52 -9.26
N ILE A 76 -55.18 -42.56 -8.04
CA ILE A 76 -54.68 -43.40 -6.93
C ILE A 76 -54.62 -44.87 -7.34
N HIS A 77 -55.66 -45.41 -7.97
CA HIS A 77 -55.70 -46.81 -8.38
C HIS A 77 -54.61 -47.12 -9.41
N SER A 78 -54.47 -46.30 -10.46
CA SER A 78 -53.41 -46.52 -11.45
C SER A 78 -51.99 -46.39 -10.85
N LEU A 79 -51.78 -45.48 -9.92
CA LEU A 79 -50.51 -45.34 -9.19
C LEU A 79 -50.21 -46.58 -8.33
N GLU A 80 -51.19 -47.09 -7.59
CA GLU A 80 -51.05 -48.31 -6.78
C GLU A 80 -50.71 -49.52 -7.65
N VAL A 81 -51.37 -49.67 -8.80
CA VAL A 81 -51.09 -50.74 -9.76
C VAL A 81 -49.67 -50.63 -10.28
N LEU A 82 -49.26 -49.47 -10.79
CA LEU A 82 -47.91 -49.30 -11.34
C LEU A 82 -46.82 -49.45 -10.26
N ASN A 83 -47.03 -48.93 -9.05
CA ASN A 83 -46.07 -49.12 -7.96
C ASN A 83 -45.98 -50.58 -7.50
N ARG A 84 -47.09 -51.35 -7.53
CA ARG A 84 -47.06 -52.78 -7.18
C ARG A 84 -46.17 -53.59 -8.12
N TYR A 85 -46.20 -53.28 -9.42
CA TYR A 85 -45.46 -54.05 -10.43
C TYR A 85 -44.10 -53.47 -10.80
N PHE A 86 -43.94 -52.16 -10.69
CA PHE A 86 -42.77 -51.42 -11.17
C PHE A 86 -42.10 -50.55 -10.10
N GLY A 87 -42.65 -50.46 -8.88
CA GLY A 87 -42.16 -49.54 -7.85
C GLY A 87 -40.75 -49.83 -7.33
N GLU A 88 -40.34 -51.10 -7.36
CA GLU A 88 -39.00 -51.56 -6.97
C GLU A 88 -37.96 -51.45 -8.10
N LEU A 89 -38.39 -51.06 -9.30
CA LEU A 89 -37.50 -50.93 -10.46
C LEU A 89 -36.87 -49.54 -10.49
N GLU A 90 -35.57 -49.47 -10.77
CA GLU A 90 -34.85 -48.21 -10.78
C GLU A 90 -34.99 -47.51 -12.14
N TYR A 91 -34.74 -48.22 -13.24
CA TYR A 91 -34.73 -47.69 -14.60
C TYR A 91 -35.89 -48.21 -15.45
N VAL A 92 -36.28 -47.45 -16.49
CA VAL A 92 -37.30 -47.89 -17.46
C VAL A 92 -36.86 -49.19 -18.14
N SER A 93 -35.57 -49.39 -18.40
CA SER A 93 -35.03 -50.63 -18.95
C SER A 93 -35.33 -51.87 -18.10
N ASP A 94 -35.51 -51.70 -16.78
CA ASP A 94 -35.76 -52.82 -15.87
C ASP A 94 -37.15 -53.43 -16.04
N ILE A 95 -38.08 -52.73 -16.70
CA ILE A 95 -39.42 -53.27 -17.02
C ILE A 95 -39.29 -54.57 -17.83
N GLU A 96 -38.28 -54.69 -18.70
CA GLU A 96 -38.05 -55.89 -19.51
C GLU A 96 -37.92 -57.16 -18.66
N LYS A 97 -37.31 -57.03 -17.47
CA LYS A 97 -37.06 -58.14 -16.55
C LYS A 97 -38.36 -58.72 -15.99
N VAL A 98 -39.41 -57.91 -15.89
CA VAL A 98 -40.68 -58.30 -15.26
C VAL A 98 -41.81 -58.56 -16.26
N ILE A 99 -41.70 -58.10 -17.51
CA ILE A 99 -42.76 -58.26 -18.54
C ILE A 99 -43.17 -59.73 -18.73
N LYS A 100 -42.21 -60.66 -18.75
CA LYS A 100 -42.47 -62.08 -19.02
C LYS A 100 -43.17 -62.81 -17.86
N GLU A 101 -43.02 -62.29 -16.64
CA GLU A 101 -43.53 -62.91 -15.41
C GLU A 101 -44.73 -62.15 -14.82
N LEU A 102 -45.15 -61.07 -15.48
CA LEU A 102 -46.23 -60.20 -15.03
C LEU A 102 -47.57 -60.95 -14.97
N LYS A 103 -48.14 -61.06 -13.76
CA LYS A 103 -49.48 -61.60 -13.53
C LYS A 103 -50.34 -60.54 -12.85
N CYS A 104 -51.33 -60.03 -13.58
CA CYS A 104 -52.29 -59.06 -13.07
C CYS A 104 -53.68 -59.38 -13.63
N ASN A 105 -54.72 -58.84 -12.99
CA ASN A 105 -56.10 -59.00 -13.49
C ASN A 105 -56.32 -58.12 -14.75
N GLU A 106 -57.45 -58.28 -15.45
CA GLU A 106 -57.71 -57.57 -16.72
C GLU A 106 -57.70 -56.03 -16.56
N GLU A 107 -58.21 -55.51 -15.45
CA GLU A 107 -58.24 -54.06 -15.18
C GLU A 107 -56.83 -53.50 -14.93
N GLU A 108 -56.01 -54.22 -14.16
CA GLU A 108 -54.62 -53.88 -13.87
C GLU A 108 -53.75 -54.00 -15.12
N MET A 109 -53.98 -55.02 -15.95
CA MET A 109 -53.28 -55.23 -17.22
C MET A 109 -53.52 -54.06 -18.17
N LEU A 110 -54.74 -53.51 -18.19
CA LEU A 110 -55.06 -52.34 -19.01
C LEU A 110 -54.21 -51.12 -18.59
N VAL A 111 -54.05 -50.90 -17.28
CA VAL A 111 -53.21 -49.81 -16.74
C VAL A 111 -51.75 -50.00 -17.17
N VAL A 112 -51.23 -51.22 -17.04
CA VAL A 112 -49.84 -51.54 -17.41
C VAL A 112 -49.61 -51.38 -18.91
N LYS A 113 -50.51 -51.89 -19.77
CA LYS A 113 -50.44 -51.72 -21.23
C LYS A 113 -50.44 -50.25 -21.64
N CYS A 114 -51.33 -49.46 -21.05
CA CYS A 114 -51.41 -48.02 -21.34
C CYS A 114 -50.15 -47.27 -20.91
N PHE A 115 -49.56 -47.63 -19.77
CA PHE A 115 -48.32 -47.03 -19.29
C PHE A 115 -47.11 -47.39 -20.15
N VAL A 116 -46.93 -48.66 -20.53
CA VAL A 116 -45.83 -49.07 -21.42
C VAL A 116 -45.95 -48.38 -22.78
N ARG A 117 -47.17 -48.24 -23.31
CA ARG A 117 -47.40 -47.47 -24.53
C ARG A 117 -47.10 -45.98 -24.35
N TYR A 118 -47.40 -45.40 -23.18
CA TYR A 118 -47.08 -44.00 -22.86
C TYR A 118 -45.57 -43.72 -22.89
N LEU A 119 -44.74 -44.65 -22.41
CA LEU A 119 -43.28 -44.52 -22.44
C LEU A 119 -42.70 -44.47 -23.86
N GLY A 120 -43.41 -45.01 -24.85
CA GLY A 120 -43.00 -44.99 -26.26
C GLY A 120 -43.48 -43.76 -27.05
N ILE A 121 -44.16 -42.80 -26.42
CA ILE A 121 -44.67 -41.61 -27.10
C ILE A 121 -43.54 -40.60 -27.32
N ASP A 122 -43.42 -40.10 -28.55
CA ASP A 122 -42.57 -38.95 -28.84
C ASP A 122 -43.18 -37.66 -28.25
N VAL A 123 -42.38 -36.97 -27.44
CA VAL A 123 -42.83 -35.80 -26.67
C VAL A 123 -43.12 -34.62 -27.60
N ASN A 124 -42.33 -34.44 -28.65
CA ASN A 124 -42.54 -33.38 -29.63
C ASN A 124 -43.85 -33.60 -30.38
N ASP A 125 -44.10 -34.82 -30.87
CA ASP A 125 -45.36 -35.16 -31.54
C ASP A 125 -46.57 -34.91 -30.65
N MET A 126 -46.44 -35.20 -29.34
CA MET A 126 -47.49 -34.93 -28.37
C MET A 126 -47.76 -33.43 -28.18
N VAL A 127 -46.72 -32.60 -28.22
CA VAL A 127 -46.84 -31.14 -28.15
C VAL A 127 -47.45 -30.58 -29.44
N VAL A 128 -46.98 -31.03 -30.61
CA VAL A 128 -47.53 -30.65 -31.92
C VAL A 128 -49.03 -30.96 -32.00
N ASP A 129 -49.43 -32.19 -31.68
CA ASP A 129 -50.84 -32.61 -31.67
C ASP A 129 -51.70 -31.76 -30.72
N ALA A 130 -51.15 -31.37 -29.57
CA ALA A 130 -51.86 -30.48 -28.65
C ALA A 130 -52.03 -29.07 -29.23
N LEU A 131 -50.98 -28.49 -29.80
CA LEU A 131 -51.03 -27.14 -30.39
C LEU A 131 -51.97 -27.06 -31.59
N GLU A 132 -51.94 -28.06 -32.49
CA GLU A 132 -52.84 -28.14 -33.64
C GLU A 132 -54.32 -28.15 -33.21
N LYS A 133 -54.64 -28.96 -32.18
CA LYS A 133 -56.00 -29.06 -31.61
C LYS A 133 -56.47 -27.76 -30.95
N ILE A 134 -55.55 -26.99 -30.36
CA ILE A 134 -55.87 -25.78 -29.61
C ILE A 134 -56.01 -24.57 -30.53
N ALA A 135 -55.08 -24.40 -31.47
CA ALA A 135 -55.09 -23.24 -32.33
C ALA A 135 -56.15 -23.37 -33.43
N GLY A 136 -56.28 -24.54 -34.07
CA GLY A 136 -57.33 -24.87 -35.05
C GLY A 136 -57.42 -23.99 -36.31
N THR A 137 -56.70 -22.86 -36.36
CA THR A 137 -56.68 -21.88 -37.46
C THR A 137 -55.33 -21.15 -37.48
N GLU A 138 -54.90 -20.69 -38.66
CA GLU A 138 -53.67 -19.88 -38.82
C GLU A 138 -53.69 -18.58 -38.00
N ARG A 139 -54.87 -17.96 -37.85
CA ARG A 139 -55.03 -16.72 -37.05
C ARG A 139 -54.72 -16.97 -35.58
N CYS A 140 -55.20 -18.07 -35.02
CA CYS A 140 -54.93 -18.44 -33.64
C CYS A 140 -53.45 -18.75 -33.42
N MET A 141 -52.80 -19.44 -34.36
CA MET A 141 -51.35 -19.66 -34.33
C MET A 141 -50.57 -18.34 -34.37
N TYR A 142 -50.94 -17.41 -35.25
CA TYR A 142 -50.33 -16.08 -35.31
C TYR A 142 -50.46 -15.31 -33.99
N ILE A 143 -51.64 -15.37 -33.35
CA ILE A 143 -51.87 -14.74 -32.04
C ILE A 143 -50.91 -15.35 -31.02
N LEU A 144 -50.87 -16.68 -30.88
CA LEU A 144 -49.99 -17.35 -29.92
C LEU A 144 -48.51 -17.05 -30.16
N GLN A 145 -48.06 -17.08 -31.41
CA GLN A 145 -46.69 -16.73 -31.79
C GLN A 145 -46.35 -15.26 -31.46
N SER A 146 -47.28 -14.35 -31.71
CA SER A 146 -47.09 -12.93 -31.38
C SER A 146 -47.07 -12.69 -29.87
N ARG A 147 -47.84 -13.47 -29.10
CA ARG A 147 -47.89 -13.39 -27.64
C ARG A 147 -46.65 -13.98 -26.99
N SER A 148 -46.12 -15.10 -27.48
CA SER A 148 -44.85 -15.66 -26.99
C SER A 148 -43.67 -14.71 -27.20
N GLN A 149 -43.70 -13.91 -28.27
CA GLN A 149 -42.73 -12.83 -28.54
C GLN A 149 -42.95 -11.56 -27.68
N GLY A 150 -43.96 -11.54 -26.81
CA GLY A 150 -44.24 -10.41 -25.92
C GLY A 150 -44.97 -9.23 -26.57
N ARG A 151 -45.56 -9.38 -27.76
CA ARG A 151 -46.26 -8.27 -28.44
C ARG A 151 -47.53 -7.85 -27.68
N PRO A 152 -47.81 -6.53 -27.54
CA PRO A 152 -49.04 -6.03 -26.96
C PRO A 152 -50.29 -6.50 -27.73
N LEU A 153 -51.39 -6.71 -27.00
CA LEU A 153 -52.68 -7.11 -27.58
C LEU A 153 -53.21 -6.13 -28.62
N GLU A 154 -52.88 -4.84 -28.50
CA GLU A 154 -53.29 -3.80 -29.45
C GLU A 154 -52.60 -3.96 -30.82
N ASP A 155 -51.30 -4.24 -30.82
CA ASP A 155 -50.51 -4.45 -32.04
C ASP A 155 -50.95 -5.71 -32.78
N ILE A 156 -51.23 -6.78 -32.03
CA ILE A 156 -51.75 -8.05 -32.58
C ILE A 156 -53.14 -7.83 -33.19
N GLY A 157 -53.98 -7.01 -32.53
CA GLY A 157 -55.30 -6.65 -33.02
C GLY A 157 -55.23 -5.90 -34.35
N ARG A 158 -54.37 -4.89 -34.46
CA ARG A 158 -54.11 -4.16 -35.70
C ARG A 158 -53.59 -5.09 -36.81
N GLY A 159 -52.62 -5.95 -36.50
CA GLY A 159 -52.04 -6.91 -37.45
C GLY A 159 -53.02 -8.00 -37.92
N SER A 160 -53.99 -8.36 -37.10
CA SER A 160 -54.97 -9.43 -37.38
C SER A 160 -56.35 -8.91 -37.84
N GLY A 161 -56.53 -7.59 -37.92
CA GLY A 161 -57.80 -6.95 -38.28
C GLY A 161 -58.93 -7.15 -37.26
N ILE A 162 -58.61 -7.31 -35.97
CA ILE A 162 -59.58 -7.53 -34.88
C ILE A 162 -59.31 -6.58 -33.71
N THR A 163 -60.30 -6.40 -32.83
CA THR A 163 -60.12 -5.56 -31.64
C THR A 163 -59.17 -6.22 -30.63
N ARG A 164 -58.49 -5.39 -29.81
CA ARG A 164 -57.68 -5.84 -28.66
C ARG A 164 -58.43 -6.85 -27.78
N GLU A 165 -59.70 -6.57 -27.51
CA GLU A 165 -60.56 -7.44 -26.69
C GLU A 165 -60.84 -8.78 -27.37
N ARG A 166 -60.96 -8.81 -28.71
CA ARG A 166 -61.12 -10.06 -29.45
C ARG A 166 -59.85 -10.92 -29.43
N VAL A 167 -58.67 -10.31 -29.50
CA VAL A 167 -57.39 -11.03 -29.31
C VAL A 167 -57.35 -11.71 -27.95
N ARG A 168 -57.69 -10.96 -26.88
CA ARG A 168 -57.73 -11.48 -25.50
C ARG A 168 -58.71 -12.65 -25.34
N GLN A 169 -59.89 -12.58 -25.95
CA GLN A 169 -60.87 -13.66 -25.91
C GLN A 169 -60.37 -14.93 -26.62
N LEU A 170 -59.74 -14.78 -27.79
CA LEU A 170 -59.20 -15.92 -28.53
C LEU A 170 -58.03 -16.56 -27.76
N GLU A 171 -57.16 -15.75 -27.18
CA GLU A 171 -56.09 -16.20 -26.29
C GLU A 171 -56.64 -17.00 -25.10
N ASP A 172 -57.65 -16.49 -24.40
CA ASP A 172 -58.30 -17.17 -23.28
C ASP A 172 -58.92 -18.52 -23.70
N ILE A 173 -59.54 -18.59 -24.88
CA ILE A 173 -60.06 -19.86 -25.44
C ILE A 173 -58.92 -20.86 -25.65
N MET A 174 -57.81 -20.43 -26.24
CA MET A 174 -56.65 -21.29 -26.49
C MET A 174 -55.99 -21.75 -25.18
N CYS A 175 -55.80 -20.85 -24.22
CA CYS A 175 -55.30 -21.20 -22.88
C CYS A 175 -56.22 -22.20 -22.17
N LYS A 176 -57.55 -22.04 -22.25
CA LYS A 176 -58.50 -23.01 -21.71
C LYS A 176 -58.42 -24.36 -22.41
N GLY A 177 -58.26 -24.37 -23.73
CA GLY A 177 -58.01 -25.58 -24.52
C GLY A 177 -56.73 -26.29 -24.06
N PHE A 178 -55.65 -25.52 -23.89
CA PHE A 178 -54.37 -26.02 -23.39
C PHE A 178 -54.48 -26.64 -22.01
N VAL A 179 -55.20 -26.00 -21.07
CA VAL A 179 -55.45 -26.57 -19.74
C VAL A 179 -56.14 -27.94 -19.82
N GLN A 180 -57.08 -28.14 -20.75
CA GLN A 180 -57.74 -29.44 -20.90
C GLN A 180 -56.80 -30.51 -21.49
N CYS A 181 -55.94 -30.12 -22.42
CA CYS A 181 -54.90 -31.00 -22.95
C CYS A 181 -53.88 -31.36 -21.85
N ASP A 182 -53.35 -30.37 -21.13
CA ASP A 182 -52.36 -30.55 -20.06
C ASP A 182 -52.91 -31.37 -18.89
N LYS A 183 -54.21 -31.27 -18.56
CA LYS A 183 -54.82 -32.17 -17.55
C LYS A 183 -54.65 -33.65 -17.88
N ARG A 184 -54.67 -34.02 -19.16
CA ARG A 184 -54.54 -35.42 -19.60
C ARG A 184 -53.10 -35.80 -19.89
N LYS A 185 -52.31 -34.88 -20.44
CA LYS A 185 -50.95 -35.12 -20.92
C LYS A 185 -49.87 -34.81 -19.90
N ARG A 186 -50.17 -33.96 -18.91
CA ARG A 186 -49.32 -33.58 -17.77
C ARG A 186 -47.91 -33.19 -18.20
N PHE A 187 -47.82 -32.23 -19.12
CA PHE A 187 -46.59 -31.90 -19.82
C PHE A 187 -45.44 -31.59 -18.87
N LEU A 188 -45.65 -30.74 -17.86
CA LEU A 188 -44.60 -30.40 -16.91
C LEU A 188 -44.10 -31.62 -16.11
N ASN A 189 -44.97 -32.55 -15.73
CA ASN A 189 -44.52 -33.77 -15.04
C ASN A 189 -43.71 -34.66 -15.98
N LEU A 190 -44.07 -34.73 -17.27
CA LEU A 190 -43.30 -35.48 -18.26
C LEU A 190 -41.91 -34.86 -18.48
N PHE A 191 -41.81 -33.54 -18.62
CA PHE A 191 -40.51 -32.87 -18.75
C PHE A 191 -39.65 -32.97 -17.48
N ALA A 192 -40.28 -33.01 -16.29
CA ALA A 192 -39.59 -33.36 -15.06
C ALA A 192 -39.05 -34.79 -15.12
N ALA A 193 -39.85 -35.76 -15.59
CA ALA A 193 -39.45 -37.16 -15.70
C ALA A 193 -38.30 -37.40 -16.68
N ILE A 194 -38.26 -36.66 -17.80
CA ILE A 194 -37.13 -36.67 -18.75
C ILE A 194 -35.82 -36.22 -18.09
N SER A 195 -35.92 -35.38 -17.05
CA SER A 195 -34.80 -34.88 -16.24
C SER A 195 -34.54 -35.73 -14.99
N ASP A 196 -35.10 -36.94 -14.92
CA ASP A 196 -35.03 -37.85 -13.76
C ASP A 196 -35.53 -37.20 -12.44
N ASN A 197 -36.48 -36.26 -12.55
CA ASN A 197 -37.03 -35.45 -11.46
C ASN A 197 -38.57 -35.56 -11.38
N THR A 198 -39.15 -35.28 -10.23
CA THR A 198 -40.60 -35.34 -9.99
C THR A 198 -41.25 -33.98 -9.84
N ASP A 199 -40.48 -33.00 -9.37
CA ASP A 199 -40.98 -31.73 -8.85
C ASP A 199 -40.56 -30.53 -9.71
N ILE A 200 -39.51 -30.70 -10.51
CA ILE A 200 -38.91 -29.63 -11.31
C ILE A 200 -38.81 -30.03 -12.78
N ALA A 201 -39.35 -29.17 -13.65
CA ALA A 201 -39.12 -29.25 -15.10
C ALA A 201 -38.24 -28.09 -15.56
N LEU A 202 -37.19 -28.39 -16.32
CA LEU A 202 -36.27 -27.36 -16.81
C LEU A 202 -36.68 -26.84 -18.18
N GLU A 203 -36.66 -25.52 -18.36
CA GLU A 203 -37.02 -24.87 -19.63
C GLU A 203 -36.06 -25.23 -20.77
N ASN A 204 -34.77 -25.42 -20.48
CA ASN A 204 -33.80 -25.86 -21.49
C ASN A 204 -34.07 -27.29 -21.97
N VAL A 205 -34.59 -28.18 -21.10
CA VAL A 205 -35.00 -29.53 -21.50
C VAL A 205 -36.21 -29.46 -22.41
N ILE A 206 -37.18 -28.59 -22.12
CA ILE A 206 -38.33 -28.34 -23.02
C ILE A 206 -37.83 -27.80 -24.36
N THR A 207 -36.92 -26.82 -24.33
CA THR A 207 -36.33 -26.20 -25.52
C THR A 207 -35.64 -27.22 -26.42
N ASN A 208 -34.89 -28.16 -25.83
CA ASN A 208 -34.14 -29.16 -26.58
C ASN A 208 -35.01 -30.31 -27.12
N MET A 209 -36.21 -30.52 -26.56
CA MET A 209 -37.08 -31.66 -26.87
C MET A 209 -38.27 -31.28 -27.76
N VAL A 210 -38.53 -30.00 -27.96
CA VAL A 210 -39.66 -29.49 -28.75
C VAL A 210 -39.11 -28.69 -29.91
N ASP A 211 -39.71 -28.84 -31.09
CA ASP A 211 -39.31 -28.15 -32.32
C ASP A 211 -39.23 -26.63 -32.13
N ASP A 212 -38.11 -26.03 -32.57
CA ASP A 212 -37.79 -24.61 -32.48
C ASP A 212 -38.91 -23.70 -33.02
N SER A 213 -39.67 -24.17 -34.01
CA SER A 213 -40.76 -23.41 -34.63
C SER A 213 -41.97 -23.20 -33.70
N ILE A 214 -42.13 -24.04 -32.67
CA ILE A 214 -43.29 -24.04 -31.78
C ILE A 214 -42.94 -23.94 -30.29
N VAL A 215 -41.67 -24.14 -29.92
CA VAL A 215 -41.27 -24.24 -28.51
C VAL A 215 -41.55 -22.98 -27.70
N ASP A 216 -41.34 -21.80 -28.28
CA ASP A 216 -41.65 -20.51 -27.63
C ASP A 216 -43.16 -20.38 -27.35
N ILE A 217 -43.99 -20.85 -28.28
CA ILE A 217 -45.45 -20.86 -28.13
C ILE A 217 -45.84 -21.81 -26.99
N PHE A 218 -45.22 -22.98 -26.95
CA PHE A 218 -45.49 -23.99 -25.93
C PHE A 218 -45.07 -23.53 -24.53
N ILE A 219 -43.86 -22.97 -24.39
CA ILE A 219 -43.37 -22.38 -23.14
C ILE A 219 -44.27 -21.23 -22.70
N TYR A 220 -44.72 -20.39 -23.64
CA TYR A 220 -45.68 -19.32 -23.34
C TYR A 220 -46.99 -19.87 -22.76
N LEU A 221 -47.55 -20.92 -23.36
CA LEU A 221 -48.77 -21.55 -22.87
C LEU A 221 -48.56 -22.15 -21.48
N LEU A 222 -47.47 -22.88 -21.26
CA LEU A 222 -47.12 -23.42 -19.94
C LEU A 222 -47.06 -22.32 -18.86
N LYS A 223 -46.39 -21.20 -19.13
CA LYS A 223 -46.30 -20.05 -18.21
C LYS A 223 -47.66 -19.38 -17.99
N SER A 224 -48.50 -19.32 -19.02
CA SER A 224 -49.81 -18.66 -18.97
C SER A 224 -50.89 -19.50 -18.30
N THR A 225 -50.68 -20.80 -18.14
CA THR A 225 -51.67 -21.74 -17.61
C THR A 225 -51.19 -22.48 -16.34
N LEU A 226 -50.22 -21.93 -15.62
CA LEU A 226 -49.74 -22.51 -14.36
C LEU A 226 -50.88 -22.68 -13.35
N LYS A 227 -50.93 -23.84 -12.70
CA LYS A 227 -51.87 -24.11 -11.60
C LYS A 227 -51.45 -23.32 -10.36
N PRO A 228 -52.35 -23.09 -9.37
CA PRO A 228 -52.02 -22.30 -8.17
C PRO A 228 -50.82 -22.80 -7.35
N HIS A 229 -50.50 -24.09 -7.40
CA HIS A 229 -49.36 -24.71 -6.72
C HIS A 229 -48.10 -24.80 -7.59
N GLN A 230 -48.16 -24.31 -8.84
CA GLN A 230 -47.06 -24.31 -9.78
C GLN A 230 -46.49 -22.91 -9.93
N SER A 231 -45.19 -22.81 -10.16
CA SER A 231 -44.53 -21.53 -10.38
C SER A 231 -43.44 -21.67 -11.43
N TYR A 232 -43.07 -20.55 -12.06
CA TYR A 232 -41.95 -20.50 -12.99
C TYR A 232 -40.94 -19.47 -12.49
N ASN A 233 -39.68 -19.88 -12.37
CA ASN A 233 -38.59 -19.00 -11.99
C ASN A 233 -37.74 -18.64 -13.22
N LYS A 234 -37.81 -17.37 -13.61
CA LYS A 234 -37.06 -16.83 -14.76
C LYS A 234 -35.54 -16.84 -14.56
N LYS A 235 -35.03 -16.65 -13.33
CA LYS A 235 -33.58 -16.62 -13.03
C LYS A 235 -32.94 -17.99 -13.29
N TYR A 236 -33.64 -19.05 -12.91
CA TYR A 236 -33.16 -20.44 -13.00
C TYR A 236 -33.70 -21.20 -14.21
N GLY A 237 -34.67 -20.64 -14.95
CA GLY A 237 -35.26 -21.27 -16.14
C GLY A 237 -35.95 -22.60 -15.81
N LEU A 238 -36.75 -22.63 -14.74
CA LEU A 238 -37.39 -23.86 -14.27
C LEU A 238 -38.82 -23.64 -13.80
N PHE A 239 -39.61 -24.70 -13.93
CA PHE A 239 -40.98 -24.82 -13.45
C PHE A 239 -41.00 -25.69 -12.19
N SER A 240 -41.66 -25.22 -11.14
CA SER A 240 -41.91 -25.97 -9.90
C SER A 240 -43.33 -26.54 -9.91
N MET A 241 -43.47 -27.81 -9.53
CA MET A 241 -44.72 -28.56 -9.53
C MET A 241 -45.37 -28.72 -8.15
N THR A 242 -44.61 -28.57 -7.07
CA THR A 242 -45.05 -28.95 -5.72
C THR A 242 -44.77 -27.89 -4.65
N GLY A 243 -44.27 -26.70 -5.02
CA GLY A 243 -44.02 -25.65 -4.02
C GLY A 243 -43.68 -24.27 -4.57
N ASP A 244 -43.95 -23.26 -3.74
CA ASP A 244 -43.39 -21.92 -3.87
C ASP A 244 -42.06 -21.88 -3.08
N PHE A 245 -40.95 -22.17 -3.76
CA PHE A 245 -39.63 -22.17 -3.14
C PHE A 245 -39.16 -20.74 -2.91
N SER A 246 -38.71 -20.43 -1.70
CA SER A 246 -38.01 -19.18 -1.44
C SER A 246 -36.56 -19.25 -1.93
N TYR A 247 -36.35 -18.94 -3.21
CA TYR A 247 -35.03 -18.91 -3.83
C TYR A 247 -34.06 -17.97 -3.09
N ALA A 248 -34.55 -16.86 -2.55
CA ALA A 248 -33.73 -15.93 -1.77
C ALA A 248 -33.21 -16.58 -0.46
N ASN A 249 -34.02 -17.41 0.19
CA ASN A 249 -33.59 -18.14 1.39
C ASN A 249 -32.54 -19.22 1.04
N ILE A 250 -32.71 -19.90 -0.09
CA ILE A 250 -31.73 -20.90 -0.57
C ILE A 250 -30.40 -20.20 -0.89
N GLU A 251 -30.44 -19.09 -1.62
CA GLU A 251 -29.25 -18.29 -1.94
C GLU A 251 -28.53 -17.80 -0.69
N LYS A 252 -29.29 -17.31 0.30
CA LYS A 252 -28.74 -16.85 1.59
C LYS A 252 -28.08 -18.00 2.36
N HIS A 253 -28.77 -19.13 2.51
CA HIS A 253 -28.24 -20.30 3.21
C HIS A 253 -26.94 -20.80 2.58
N MET A 254 -26.91 -20.85 1.24
CA MET A 254 -25.73 -21.23 0.47
C MET A 254 -24.57 -20.25 0.66
N ALA A 255 -24.84 -18.95 0.61
CA ALA A 255 -23.81 -17.93 0.80
C ALA A 255 -23.21 -17.96 2.22
N GLU A 256 -24.02 -18.21 3.24
CA GLU A 256 -23.57 -18.26 4.64
C GLU A 256 -22.86 -19.58 4.98
N SER A 257 -23.42 -20.71 4.57
CA SER A 257 -22.90 -22.04 4.96
C SER A 257 -21.76 -22.51 4.06
N ASN A 258 -21.79 -22.15 2.78
CA ASN A 258 -20.87 -22.62 1.76
C ASN A 258 -20.40 -21.45 0.87
N PRO A 259 -19.76 -20.39 1.41
CA PRO A 259 -19.29 -19.26 0.61
C PRO A 259 -18.28 -19.67 -0.46
N TYR A 260 -17.53 -20.74 -0.21
CA TYR A 260 -16.68 -21.43 -1.17
C TYR A 260 -16.51 -22.90 -0.77
N PHE A 261 -16.28 -23.78 -1.74
CA PHE A 261 -16.05 -25.22 -1.54
C PHE A 261 -15.31 -25.82 -2.73
N LYS A 262 -14.67 -26.97 -2.56
CA LYS A 262 -13.93 -27.64 -3.64
C LYS A 262 -14.85 -28.46 -4.52
N SER A 263 -14.41 -28.73 -5.75
CA SER A 263 -15.21 -29.45 -6.75
C SER A 263 -15.50 -30.90 -6.36
N ASP A 264 -14.62 -31.53 -5.59
CA ASP A 264 -14.84 -32.87 -5.01
C ASP A 264 -15.88 -32.87 -3.87
N GLU A 265 -16.16 -31.72 -3.27
CA GLU A 265 -17.19 -31.53 -2.23
C GLU A 265 -18.58 -31.21 -2.82
N LEU A 266 -18.70 -31.02 -4.14
CA LEU A 266 -19.94 -30.57 -4.80
C LEU A 266 -21.15 -31.46 -4.47
N TYR A 267 -20.98 -32.78 -4.54
CA TYR A 267 -22.07 -33.73 -4.27
C TYR A 267 -22.53 -33.64 -2.80
N GLU A 268 -21.59 -33.57 -1.85
CA GLU A 268 -21.89 -33.43 -0.43
C GLU A 268 -22.63 -32.12 -0.14
N VAL A 269 -22.19 -31.00 -0.73
CA VAL A 269 -22.84 -29.69 -0.58
C VAL A 269 -24.28 -29.73 -1.12
N VAL A 270 -24.50 -30.34 -2.28
CA VAL A 270 -25.83 -30.48 -2.89
C VAL A 270 -26.73 -31.36 -2.02
N GLU A 271 -26.26 -32.53 -1.61
CA GLU A 271 -27.03 -33.48 -0.80
C GLU A 271 -27.37 -32.90 0.58
N LYS A 272 -26.38 -32.31 1.27
CA LYS A 272 -26.57 -31.69 2.58
C LYS A 272 -27.60 -30.56 2.51
N THR A 273 -27.44 -29.64 1.56
CA THR A 273 -28.36 -28.50 1.40
C THR A 273 -29.77 -28.95 1.01
N SER A 274 -29.87 -29.94 0.11
CA SER A 274 -31.14 -30.52 -0.32
C SER A 274 -31.92 -31.11 0.86
N ASN A 275 -31.22 -31.86 1.72
CA ASN A 275 -31.80 -32.47 2.91
C ASN A 275 -32.14 -31.44 4.01
N GLU A 276 -31.25 -30.50 4.31
CA GLU A 276 -31.45 -29.47 5.33
C GLU A 276 -32.66 -28.56 5.03
N LEU A 277 -32.83 -28.19 3.76
CA LEU A 277 -33.92 -27.31 3.33
C LEU A 277 -35.15 -28.06 2.83
N ALA A 278 -35.11 -29.41 2.78
CA ALA A 278 -36.15 -30.26 2.22
C ALA A 278 -36.58 -29.83 0.80
N ILE A 279 -35.60 -29.55 -0.07
CA ILE A 279 -35.79 -29.12 -1.46
C ILE A 279 -35.13 -30.11 -2.44
N PRO A 280 -35.57 -30.17 -3.71
CA PRO A 280 -34.95 -31.06 -4.70
C PRO A 280 -33.47 -30.71 -4.96
N ALA A 281 -32.59 -31.72 -5.03
CA ALA A 281 -31.15 -31.54 -5.31
C ALA A 281 -30.87 -30.73 -6.58
N LEU A 282 -31.64 -30.96 -7.65
CA LEU A 282 -31.56 -30.21 -8.91
C LEU A 282 -31.73 -28.70 -8.73
N LEU A 283 -32.52 -28.28 -7.74
CA LEU A 283 -32.69 -26.86 -7.41
C LEU A 283 -31.39 -26.26 -6.87
N VAL A 284 -30.72 -26.98 -5.98
CA VAL A 284 -29.43 -26.57 -5.38
C VAL A 284 -28.36 -26.49 -6.46
N GLU A 285 -28.30 -27.48 -7.36
CA GLU A 285 -27.39 -27.47 -8.51
C GLU A 285 -27.58 -26.23 -9.39
N LYS A 286 -28.83 -25.84 -9.67
CA LYS A 286 -29.14 -24.62 -10.45
C LYS A 286 -28.77 -23.34 -9.71
N VAL A 287 -28.92 -23.31 -8.39
CA VAL A 287 -28.46 -22.19 -7.55
C VAL A 287 -26.94 -22.07 -7.61
N ILE A 288 -26.21 -23.19 -7.55
CA ILE A 288 -24.75 -23.21 -7.68
C ILE A 288 -24.34 -22.73 -9.07
N GLU A 289 -24.92 -23.29 -10.14
CA GLU A 289 -24.61 -22.94 -11.54
C GLU A 289 -24.74 -21.43 -11.82
N LYS A 290 -25.71 -20.75 -11.20
CA LYS A 290 -25.94 -19.32 -11.43
C LYS A 290 -25.20 -18.40 -10.47
N ASN A 291 -25.01 -18.80 -9.21
CA ASN A 291 -24.50 -17.91 -8.18
C ASN A 291 -23.05 -18.21 -7.77
N TYR A 292 -22.43 -19.25 -8.32
CA TYR A 292 -21.04 -19.59 -8.06
C TYR A 292 -20.24 -19.55 -9.37
N THR A 293 -18.96 -19.21 -9.24
CA THR A 293 -17.98 -19.36 -10.31
C THR A 293 -16.95 -20.38 -9.86
N CYS A 294 -16.66 -21.37 -10.70
CA CYS A 294 -15.58 -22.31 -10.46
C CYS A 294 -14.26 -21.71 -10.98
N PHE A 295 -13.29 -21.57 -10.07
CA PHE A 295 -11.92 -21.17 -10.37
C PHE A 295 -11.02 -22.39 -10.14
N ASP A 296 -10.49 -22.95 -11.23
CA ASP A 296 -9.75 -24.22 -11.25
C ASP A 296 -10.57 -25.38 -10.67
N THR A 297 -10.47 -25.60 -9.36
CA THR A 297 -11.17 -26.66 -8.63
C THR A 297 -12.02 -26.13 -7.47
N VAL A 298 -12.16 -24.81 -7.30
CA VAL A 298 -12.89 -24.21 -6.18
C VAL A 298 -14.08 -23.42 -6.68
N PHE A 299 -15.28 -23.75 -6.19
CA PHE A 299 -16.49 -22.96 -6.37
C PHE A 299 -16.48 -21.81 -5.37
N CYS A 300 -16.59 -20.57 -5.86
CA CYS A 300 -16.73 -19.39 -5.03
C CYS A 300 -18.06 -18.69 -5.31
N ASN A 301 -18.77 -18.29 -4.26
CA ASN A 301 -20.01 -17.51 -4.41
C ASN A 301 -19.70 -16.16 -5.08
N ASN A 302 -20.49 -15.79 -6.07
CA ASN A 302 -20.33 -14.56 -6.87
C ASN A 302 -20.58 -13.29 -6.06
N GLN A 303 -21.29 -13.38 -4.93
CA GLN A 303 -21.51 -12.26 -4.01
C GLN A 303 -20.29 -12.01 -3.11
N MET A 304 -19.37 -12.99 -2.99
CA MET A 304 -18.17 -12.84 -2.17
C MET A 304 -17.20 -11.87 -2.83
N SER A 305 -17.13 -10.68 -2.25
CA SER A 305 -16.23 -9.60 -2.63
C SER A 305 -14.77 -10.00 -2.44
N LEU A 306 -13.87 -9.28 -3.12
CA LEU A 306 -12.44 -9.51 -2.93
C LEU A 306 -11.97 -9.14 -1.52
N GLY A 307 -12.63 -8.18 -0.86
CA GLY A 307 -12.35 -7.81 0.53
C GLY A 307 -12.63 -8.97 1.49
N GLU A 308 -13.77 -9.66 1.34
CA GLU A 308 -14.09 -10.83 2.16
C GLU A 308 -13.10 -11.98 1.93
N LYS A 309 -12.65 -12.21 0.69
CA LYS A 309 -11.60 -13.19 0.40
C LYS A 309 -10.29 -12.85 1.10
N TYR A 310 -9.92 -11.57 1.12
CA TYR A 310 -8.72 -11.09 1.80
C TYR A 310 -8.88 -11.27 3.31
N GLU A 311 -10.06 -10.97 3.86
CA GLU A 311 -10.38 -11.13 5.28
C GLU A 311 -10.17 -12.58 5.74
N VAL A 312 -10.68 -13.55 4.98
CA VAL A 312 -10.49 -14.98 5.27
C VAL A 312 -9.01 -15.36 5.32
N VAL A 313 -8.21 -14.90 4.35
CA VAL A 313 -6.75 -15.16 4.32
C VAL A 313 -6.04 -14.47 5.47
N MET A 314 -6.39 -13.22 5.78
CA MET A 314 -5.85 -12.46 6.90
C MET A 314 -6.08 -13.18 8.23
N LYS A 315 -7.32 -13.63 8.48
CA LYS A 315 -7.70 -14.39 9.68
C LYS A 315 -6.95 -15.71 9.79
N LYS A 316 -6.79 -16.43 8.69
CA LYS A 316 -6.20 -17.78 8.71
C LYS A 316 -4.68 -17.76 8.83
N TYR A 317 -3.99 -16.84 8.15
CA TYR A 317 -2.55 -16.94 7.95
C TYR A 317 -1.72 -15.77 8.51
N TYR A 318 -2.36 -14.67 8.93
CA TYR A 318 -1.66 -13.46 9.40
C TYR A 318 -2.16 -12.98 10.77
N PRO A 319 -2.15 -13.84 11.83
CA PRO A 319 -2.59 -13.45 13.16
C PRO A 319 -1.71 -12.37 13.82
N LEU A 320 -0.48 -12.21 13.36
CA LEU A 320 0.45 -11.16 13.81
C LEU A 320 0.51 -9.96 12.83
N GLY A 321 -0.35 -9.97 11.81
CA GLY A 321 -0.38 -8.97 10.75
C GLY A 321 0.52 -9.31 9.54
N ILE A 322 0.35 -8.52 8.48
CA ILE A 322 1.08 -8.61 7.21
C ILE A 322 1.83 -7.31 6.93
N LYS A 323 3.11 -7.38 6.53
CA LYS A 323 3.90 -6.22 6.15
C LYS A 323 3.78 -5.94 4.65
N VAL A 324 2.84 -5.07 4.28
CA VAL A 324 2.48 -4.80 2.88
C VAL A 324 3.58 -4.15 2.04
N SER A 325 4.62 -3.59 2.68
CA SER A 325 5.80 -3.06 2.00
C SER A 325 6.80 -4.14 1.56
N ASP A 326 6.62 -5.38 2.01
CA ASP A 326 7.49 -6.51 1.69
C ASP A 326 6.96 -7.24 0.43
N GLU A 327 7.73 -7.21 -0.65
CA GLU A 327 7.34 -7.81 -1.92
C GLU A 327 7.17 -9.34 -1.84
N GLU A 328 8.02 -10.02 -1.07
CA GLU A 328 7.95 -11.47 -0.91
C GLU A 328 6.70 -11.87 -0.13
N GLU A 329 6.39 -11.13 0.94
CA GLU A 329 5.19 -11.38 1.75
C GLU A 329 3.90 -11.14 0.95
N MET A 330 3.90 -10.11 0.09
CA MET A 330 2.78 -9.83 -0.82
C MET A 330 2.61 -10.93 -1.88
N GLU A 331 3.71 -11.52 -2.38
CA GLU A 331 3.64 -12.65 -3.31
C GLU A 331 3.15 -13.94 -2.62
N ILE A 332 3.53 -14.15 -1.36
CA ILE A 332 2.98 -15.24 -0.54
C ILE A 332 1.48 -15.02 -0.29
N PHE A 333 1.05 -13.80 -0.03
CA PHE A 333 -0.36 -13.46 0.14
C PHE A 333 -1.18 -13.79 -1.12
N ARG A 334 -0.68 -13.42 -2.30
CA ARG A 334 -1.30 -13.75 -3.59
C ARG A 334 -1.44 -15.26 -3.79
N ARG A 335 -0.37 -16.00 -3.51
CA ARG A 335 -0.40 -17.48 -3.58
C ARG A 335 -1.43 -18.07 -2.63
N ARG A 336 -1.51 -17.61 -1.38
CA ARG A 336 -2.51 -18.07 -0.41
C ARG A 336 -3.95 -17.82 -0.87
N ILE A 337 -4.20 -16.70 -1.55
CA ILE A 337 -5.50 -16.42 -2.16
C ILE A 337 -5.79 -17.41 -3.28
N THR A 338 -4.82 -17.66 -4.18
CA THR A 338 -4.96 -18.64 -5.25
C THR A 338 -5.18 -20.06 -4.71
N ASP A 339 -4.45 -20.45 -3.66
CA ASP A 339 -4.55 -21.77 -3.03
C ASP A 339 -5.92 -21.99 -2.39
N MET A 340 -6.55 -20.94 -1.87
CA MET A 340 -7.86 -21.04 -1.21
C MET A 340 -9.06 -20.87 -2.17
N PHE A 341 -8.94 -20.01 -3.18
CA PHE A 341 -10.07 -19.58 -4.01
C PHE A 341 -9.89 -19.87 -5.49
N GLY A 342 -8.81 -20.55 -5.89
CA GLY A 342 -8.42 -20.77 -7.28
C GLY A 342 -7.86 -19.52 -7.96
N ASN A 343 -7.60 -19.60 -9.26
CA ASN A 343 -7.03 -18.52 -10.07
C ASN A 343 -8.00 -17.35 -10.31
N ILE A 344 -8.35 -16.66 -9.22
CA ILE A 344 -9.18 -15.45 -9.26
C ILE A 344 -8.38 -14.27 -9.81
N LYS A 345 -9.07 -13.35 -10.50
CA LYS A 345 -8.44 -12.16 -11.06
C LYS A 345 -8.02 -11.18 -9.97
N LEU A 346 -6.73 -11.18 -9.62
CA LEU A 346 -6.13 -10.24 -8.68
C LEU A 346 -5.59 -8.98 -9.38
N PRO A 347 -5.56 -7.82 -8.69
CA PRO A 347 -4.85 -6.64 -9.20
C PRO A 347 -3.37 -6.93 -9.38
N GLN A 348 -2.79 -6.50 -10.49
CA GLN A 348 -1.36 -6.67 -10.75
C GLN A 348 -0.49 -5.80 -9.83
N SER A 349 -0.95 -4.59 -9.50
CA SER A 349 -0.20 -3.68 -8.62
C SER A 349 -0.32 -4.07 -7.16
N ASN A 350 0.82 -4.18 -6.46
CA ASN A 350 0.84 -4.39 -5.00
C ASN A 350 0.13 -3.26 -4.24
N LYS A 351 0.18 -2.01 -4.72
CA LYS A 351 -0.55 -0.88 -4.11
C LYS A 351 -2.06 -1.10 -4.09
N ALA A 352 -2.62 -1.74 -5.11
CA ALA A 352 -4.06 -2.02 -5.18
C ALA A 352 -4.47 -3.18 -4.25
N VAL A 353 -3.56 -4.13 -3.98
CA VAL A 353 -3.77 -5.18 -2.98
C VAL A 353 -3.63 -4.59 -1.57
N GLU A 354 -2.59 -3.79 -1.33
CA GLU A 354 -2.37 -3.05 -0.10
C GLU A 354 -3.61 -2.22 0.27
N ALA A 355 -4.14 -1.41 -0.64
CA ALA A 355 -5.32 -0.58 -0.36
C ALA A 355 -6.51 -1.39 0.20
N ARG A 356 -6.75 -2.57 -0.35
CA ARG A 356 -7.82 -3.47 0.12
C ARG A 356 -7.51 -4.12 1.46
N ILE A 357 -6.25 -4.49 1.71
CA ILE A 357 -5.83 -4.97 3.03
C ILE A 357 -6.08 -3.87 4.06
N VAL A 358 -5.64 -2.63 3.79
CA VAL A 358 -5.80 -1.48 4.70
C VAL A 358 -7.26 -1.17 5.00
N GLU A 359 -8.18 -1.40 4.08
CA GLU A 359 -9.63 -1.17 4.28
C GLU A 359 -10.23 -2.11 5.35
N ILE A 360 -9.75 -3.35 5.45
CA ILE A 360 -10.29 -4.39 6.34
C ILE A 360 -9.43 -4.65 7.58
N THR A 361 -8.30 -3.97 7.72
CA THR A 361 -7.31 -4.20 8.79
C THR A 361 -6.93 -2.91 9.52
N VAL A 362 -6.11 -3.05 10.55
CA VAL A 362 -5.63 -1.97 11.41
C VAL A 362 -4.11 -1.93 11.37
N LEU A 363 -3.54 -0.73 11.24
CA LEU A 363 -2.08 -0.54 11.33
C LEU A 363 -1.57 -1.00 12.70
N CYS A 364 -0.64 -1.94 12.74
CA CYS A 364 -0.02 -2.45 13.97
C CYS A 364 1.48 -2.16 14.06
N ASP A 365 2.17 -1.94 12.94
CA ASP A 365 3.56 -1.48 12.91
C ASP A 365 3.84 -0.76 11.57
N ARG A 366 5.08 -0.34 11.32
CA ARG A 366 5.50 0.30 10.07
C ARG A 366 5.16 -0.55 8.85
N SER A 367 4.12 -0.12 8.14
CA SER A 367 3.56 -0.82 6.98
C SER A 367 3.08 -2.24 7.30
N THR A 368 2.75 -2.53 8.57
CA THR A 368 2.23 -3.83 9.00
C THR A 368 0.79 -3.65 9.46
N TYR A 369 -0.09 -4.53 9.00
CA TYR A 369 -1.52 -4.44 9.26
C TYR A 369 -2.09 -5.76 9.79
N ILE A 370 -2.93 -5.67 10.83
CA ILE A 370 -3.54 -6.80 11.54
C ILE A 370 -5.06 -6.75 11.45
N HIS A 371 -5.71 -7.91 11.42
CA HIS A 371 -7.17 -7.98 11.45
C HIS A 371 -7.72 -7.52 12.82
N PRO A 372 -8.84 -6.76 12.89
CA PRO A 372 -9.43 -6.29 14.15
C PRO A 372 -9.69 -7.38 15.20
N ASP A 373 -10.09 -8.58 14.77
CA ASP A 373 -10.34 -9.74 15.65
C ASP A 373 -9.12 -10.18 16.47
N PHE A 374 -7.91 -9.79 16.08
CA PHE A 374 -6.67 -10.10 16.81
C PHE A 374 -6.18 -8.94 17.70
N ILE A 375 -6.94 -7.85 17.81
CA ILE A 375 -6.60 -6.74 18.69
C ILE A 375 -7.23 -7.00 20.05
N SER A 376 -6.39 -6.99 21.10
CA SER A 376 -6.80 -7.24 22.47
C SER A 376 -6.43 -6.04 23.34
N ILE A 377 -7.44 -5.31 23.80
CA ILE A 377 -7.30 -4.19 24.74
C ILE A 377 -8.58 -4.08 25.59
N PRO A 378 -8.46 -3.98 26.94
CA PRO A 378 -9.62 -3.81 27.81
C PRO A 378 -10.35 -2.49 27.57
N ASP A 379 -11.69 -2.51 27.55
CA ASP A 379 -12.51 -1.31 27.32
C ASP A 379 -12.25 -0.19 28.36
N ASP A 380 -11.91 -0.53 29.61
CA ASP A 380 -11.55 0.46 30.64
C ASP A 380 -10.27 1.23 30.31
N LEU A 381 -9.30 0.58 29.65
CA LEU A 381 -8.08 1.24 29.21
C LEU A 381 -8.38 2.14 28.00
N VAL A 382 -9.25 1.72 27.09
CA VAL A 382 -9.71 2.54 25.96
C VAL A 382 -10.40 3.81 26.47
N GLN A 383 -11.30 3.68 27.44
CA GLN A 383 -12.01 4.81 28.03
C GLN A 383 -11.04 5.80 28.69
N ARG A 384 -10.04 5.34 29.43
CA ARG A 384 -9.06 6.25 30.06
C ARG A 384 -8.17 6.96 29.04
N ILE A 385 -7.80 6.30 27.95
CA ILE A 385 -7.07 6.95 26.85
C ILE A 385 -7.94 8.04 26.23
N GLU A 386 -9.24 7.77 26.02
CA GLU A 386 -10.19 8.74 25.51
C GLU A 386 -10.37 9.93 26.46
N GLU A 387 -10.54 9.68 27.76
CA GLU A 387 -10.63 10.71 28.81
C GLU A 387 -9.36 11.57 28.89
N TYR A 388 -8.17 10.96 28.76
CA TYR A 388 -6.90 11.69 28.69
C TYR A 388 -6.85 12.64 27.49
N ILE A 389 -7.35 12.20 26.34
CA ILE A 389 -7.44 13.04 25.14
C ILE A 389 -8.42 14.19 25.40
N ASP A 390 -9.63 13.92 25.89
CA ASP A 390 -10.67 14.92 26.12
C ASP A 390 -10.26 15.98 27.14
N GLN A 391 -9.64 15.57 28.26
CA GLN A 391 -9.23 16.44 29.36
C GLN A 391 -7.98 17.27 29.06
N SER A 392 -7.23 16.94 28.00
CA SER A 392 -6.06 17.74 27.61
C SER A 392 -6.46 19.16 27.19
N ASP A 393 -5.74 20.17 27.70
CA ASP A 393 -5.89 21.57 27.27
C ASP A 393 -5.50 21.79 25.79
N ARG A 394 -4.86 20.80 25.16
CA ARG A 394 -4.46 20.83 23.75
C ARG A 394 -5.56 20.33 22.81
N VAL A 395 -5.57 20.88 21.60
CA VAL A 395 -6.48 20.50 20.52
C VAL A 395 -5.96 19.26 19.80
N ALA A 396 -4.63 19.09 19.71
CA ALA A 396 -3.98 17.92 19.12
C ALA A 396 -2.91 17.29 20.03
N LEU A 397 -2.83 15.96 19.96
CA LEU A 397 -1.89 15.12 20.70
C LEU A 397 -1.15 14.21 19.72
N SER A 398 0.14 13.95 19.95
CA SER A 398 0.87 12.98 19.14
C SER A 398 0.60 11.55 19.59
N TYR A 399 0.59 10.58 18.67
CA TYR A 399 0.42 9.18 19.08
C TYR A 399 1.54 8.69 19.99
N LEU A 400 2.75 9.26 19.85
CA LEU A 400 3.87 8.91 20.72
C LEU A 400 3.67 9.44 22.15
N GLU A 401 3.11 10.64 22.29
CA GLU A 401 2.74 11.19 23.59
C GLU A 401 1.68 10.34 24.28
N VAL A 402 0.60 10.00 23.57
CA VAL A 402 -0.47 9.15 24.14
C VAL A 402 0.09 7.76 24.49
N PHE A 403 0.95 7.21 23.63
CA PHE A 403 1.59 5.92 23.89
C PHE A 403 2.48 5.94 25.13
N GLU A 404 3.38 6.93 25.27
CA GLU A 404 4.26 7.02 26.44
C GLU A 404 3.48 7.26 27.75
N ALA A 405 2.33 7.96 27.69
CA ALA A 405 1.47 8.17 28.87
C ALA A 405 0.82 6.86 29.39
N PHE A 406 0.53 5.90 28.50
CA PHE A 406 -0.15 4.64 28.83
C PHE A 406 0.73 3.40 28.62
N LYS A 407 2.03 3.57 28.38
CA LYS A 407 2.95 2.53 27.91
C LYS A 407 2.96 1.29 28.79
N ASP A 408 3.14 1.48 30.09
CA ASP A 408 3.23 0.37 31.04
C ASP A 408 1.92 -0.45 31.06
N GLU A 409 0.77 0.24 30.97
CA GLU A 409 -0.54 -0.40 30.98
C GLU A 409 -0.86 -1.10 29.66
N LEU A 410 -0.51 -0.47 28.53
CA LEU A 410 -0.65 -1.06 27.20
C LEU A 410 0.18 -2.32 27.07
N LEU A 411 1.45 -2.29 27.49
CA LEU A 411 2.34 -3.45 27.45
C LEU A 411 1.91 -4.57 28.42
N ALA A 412 1.34 -4.23 29.57
CA ALA A 412 0.93 -5.21 30.57
C ALA A 412 -0.44 -5.85 30.29
N ARG A 413 -1.37 -5.11 29.66
CA ARG A 413 -2.80 -5.49 29.59
C ARG A 413 -3.34 -5.60 28.17
N SER A 414 -2.54 -5.35 27.13
CA SER A 414 -2.96 -5.37 25.74
C SER A 414 -1.86 -5.95 24.84
N ASN A 415 -2.15 -6.13 23.54
CA ASN A 415 -1.13 -6.41 22.54
C ASN A 415 -0.62 -5.16 21.80
N ILE A 416 -1.00 -3.97 22.24
CA ILE A 416 -0.53 -2.70 21.66
C ILE A 416 0.85 -2.37 22.26
N ASP A 417 1.90 -2.69 21.53
CA ASP A 417 3.29 -2.58 22.00
C ASP A 417 4.06 -1.38 21.44
N ASN A 418 3.45 -0.62 20.53
CA ASN A 418 4.09 0.52 19.89
C ASN A 418 3.09 1.62 19.48
N ARG A 419 3.62 2.81 19.16
CA ARG A 419 2.82 3.99 18.79
C ARG A 419 2.03 3.83 17.49
N TYR A 420 2.51 3.04 16.52
CA TYR A 420 1.81 2.82 15.25
C TYR A 420 0.60 1.91 15.46
N PHE A 421 0.74 0.91 16.33
CA PHE A 421 -0.38 0.08 16.74
C PHE A 421 -1.44 0.90 17.47
N LEU A 422 -1.02 1.73 18.42
CA LEU A 422 -1.95 2.63 19.10
C LEU A 422 -2.65 3.58 18.11
N GLN A 423 -1.90 4.17 17.17
CA GLN A 423 -2.45 4.98 16.10
C GLN A 423 -3.52 4.24 15.30
N GLY A 424 -3.21 3.02 14.82
CA GLY A 424 -4.14 2.22 14.03
C GLY A 424 -5.39 1.91 14.82
N PHE A 425 -5.24 1.47 16.07
CA PHE A 425 -6.35 1.14 16.95
C PHE A 425 -7.25 2.34 17.23
N LEU A 426 -6.68 3.51 17.59
CA LEU A 426 -7.46 4.72 17.86
C LEU A 426 -8.19 5.19 16.59
N LYS A 427 -7.54 5.12 15.42
CA LYS A 427 -8.20 5.44 14.15
C LYS A 427 -9.34 4.48 13.84
N TYR A 428 -9.18 3.19 14.13
CA TYR A 428 -10.23 2.19 13.94
C TYR A 428 -11.42 2.44 14.88
N LYS A 429 -11.15 2.64 16.17
CA LYS A 429 -12.18 2.71 17.22
C LYS A 429 -12.84 4.09 17.33
N LEU A 430 -12.09 5.19 17.15
CA LEU A 430 -12.52 6.55 17.48
C LEU A 430 -12.61 7.49 16.26
N LYS A 431 -12.62 6.96 15.02
CA LYS A 431 -12.76 7.74 13.76
C LYS A 431 -13.95 8.71 13.72
N ASN A 432 -15.01 8.43 14.47
CA ASN A 432 -16.22 9.24 14.48
C ASN A 432 -16.16 10.41 15.48
N LYS A 433 -15.18 10.42 16.39
CA LYS A 433 -15.05 11.44 17.44
C LYS A 433 -13.90 12.42 17.17
N TYR A 434 -12.79 11.93 16.61
CA TYR A 434 -11.58 12.73 16.41
C TYR A 434 -11.14 12.77 14.95
N TYR A 435 -10.29 13.73 14.63
CA TYR A 435 -9.61 13.84 13.36
C TYR A 435 -8.20 13.23 13.46
N PHE A 436 -7.85 12.39 12.49
CA PHE A 436 -6.60 11.64 12.49
C PHE A 436 -5.70 12.11 11.36
N THR A 437 -4.45 12.43 11.71
CA THR A 437 -3.36 12.67 10.74
C THR A 437 -2.30 11.58 10.88
N LYS A 438 -1.21 11.69 10.10
CA LYS A 438 -0.11 10.73 10.15
C LYS A 438 0.52 10.61 11.53
N ASP A 439 0.63 11.71 12.28
CA ASP A 439 1.40 11.75 13.52
C ASP A 439 0.55 12.17 14.74
N LEU A 440 -0.70 12.62 14.53
CA LEU A 440 -1.52 13.26 15.55
C LEU A 440 -2.98 12.79 15.52
N ILE A 441 -3.59 12.79 16.71
CA ILE A 441 -5.04 12.79 16.96
C ILE A 441 -5.48 14.20 17.37
N SER A 442 -6.57 14.71 16.80
CA SER A 442 -7.06 16.06 17.08
C SER A 442 -8.57 16.12 17.32
N LYS A 443 -8.97 17.03 18.22
CA LYS A 443 -10.37 17.38 18.51
C LYS A 443 -10.98 18.21 17.37
N ASP A 444 -10.17 19.00 16.67
CA ASP A 444 -10.61 19.89 15.60
C ASP A 444 -10.00 19.53 14.25
N ARG A 445 -10.70 19.92 13.17
CA ARG A 445 -10.28 19.61 11.82
C ARG A 445 -9.13 20.52 11.37
N GLY A 446 -8.07 19.94 10.82
CA GLY A 446 -6.98 20.68 10.18
C GLY A 446 -5.92 21.23 11.15
N ILE A 447 -5.97 20.84 12.42
CA ILE A 447 -4.94 21.18 13.40
C ILE A 447 -3.73 20.24 13.24
N ASP A 448 -2.55 20.83 13.15
CA ASP A 448 -1.29 20.12 13.07
C ASP A 448 -0.39 20.44 14.28
N PHE A 449 0.78 19.81 14.32
CA PHE A 449 1.74 20.03 15.40
C PHE A 449 2.30 21.47 15.39
N ALA A 450 2.36 22.11 14.23
CA ALA A 450 2.85 23.49 14.10
C ALA A 450 1.90 24.48 14.79
N TYR A 451 0.59 24.25 14.68
CA TYR A 451 -0.42 25.02 15.41
C TYR A 451 -0.21 24.93 16.93
N GLU A 452 -0.14 23.72 17.49
CA GLU A 452 0.06 23.51 18.93
C GLU A 452 1.36 24.14 19.44
N LEU A 453 2.44 23.98 18.67
CA LEU A 453 3.74 24.55 19.00
C LEU A 453 3.71 26.09 19.01
N ARG A 454 3.08 26.71 18.00
CA ARG A 454 2.92 28.17 17.92
C ARG A 454 2.11 28.71 19.08
N GLU A 455 0.94 28.11 19.35
CA GLU A 455 0.07 28.56 20.42
C GLU A 455 0.75 28.45 21.79
N PHE A 456 1.51 27.38 22.03
CA PHE A 456 2.28 27.23 23.25
C PHE A 456 3.32 28.35 23.43
N ILE A 457 4.10 28.66 22.39
CA ILE A 457 5.13 29.70 22.44
C ILE A 457 4.49 31.09 22.54
N ARG A 458 3.41 31.34 21.81
CA ARG A 458 2.65 32.61 21.85
C ARG A 458 2.16 32.91 23.27
N LYS A 459 1.58 31.91 23.95
CA LYS A 459 1.08 32.01 25.34
C LYS A 459 2.20 32.18 26.36
N ASN A 460 3.28 31.39 26.27
CA ASN A 460 4.33 31.34 27.30
C ASN A 460 5.48 32.34 27.11
N GLY A 461 5.59 32.99 25.94
CA GLY A 461 6.62 34.01 25.70
C GLY A 461 7.93 33.43 25.18
N GLU A 462 9.03 33.62 25.92
CA GLU A 462 10.33 33.02 25.60
C GLU A 462 10.39 31.59 26.14
N VAL A 463 10.54 30.62 25.25
CA VAL A 463 10.46 29.19 25.58
C VAL A 463 11.73 28.47 25.14
N THR A 464 12.29 27.68 26.04
CA THR A 464 13.43 26.82 25.76
C THR A 464 13.00 25.49 25.13
N LYS A 465 13.91 24.86 24.38
CA LYS A 465 13.72 23.50 23.85
C LYS A 465 13.44 22.47 24.95
N LYS A 466 13.96 22.69 26.16
CA LYS A 466 13.72 21.83 27.33
C LYS A 466 12.26 21.93 27.78
N GLU A 467 11.71 23.12 27.87
CA GLU A 467 10.29 23.34 28.19
C GLU A 467 9.38 22.76 27.10
N LEU A 468 9.72 22.97 25.83
CA LEU A 468 8.99 22.35 24.71
C LEU A 468 8.98 20.82 24.82
N LYS A 469 10.11 20.20 25.10
CA LYS A 469 10.19 18.74 25.27
C LYS A 469 9.44 18.22 26.49
N SER A 470 9.42 19.01 27.57
CA SER A 470 8.68 18.67 28.77
C SER A 470 7.17 18.75 28.54
N TYR A 471 6.72 19.73 27.75
CA TYR A 471 5.30 19.92 27.46
C TYR A 471 4.80 18.98 26.35
N PHE A 472 5.57 18.80 25.28
CA PHE A 472 5.28 17.91 24.16
C PHE A 472 6.06 16.59 24.30
N MET A 473 5.66 15.77 25.28
CA MET A 473 6.33 14.49 25.56
C MET A 473 6.45 13.62 24.31
N GLY A 474 7.58 12.94 24.16
CA GLY A 474 7.85 12.07 23.00
C GLY A 474 8.26 12.80 21.72
N THR A 475 8.30 14.14 21.68
CA THR A 475 8.72 14.85 20.45
C THR A 475 10.23 14.79 20.23
N SER A 476 10.64 14.42 19.00
CA SER A 476 12.06 14.40 18.62
C SER A 476 12.64 15.79 18.31
N ASP A 477 13.96 15.93 18.44
CA ASP A 477 14.67 17.17 18.09
C ASP A 477 14.46 17.58 16.63
N SER A 478 14.46 16.60 15.73
CA SER A 478 14.27 16.82 14.30
C SER A 478 12.86 17.34 14.00
N MET A 479 11.84 16.80 14.67
CA MET A 479 10.46 17.25 14.50
C MET A 479 10.27 18.69 14.95
N ILE A 480 10.82 19.07 16.11
CA ILE A 480 10.80 20.46 16.58
C ILE A 480 11.53 21.36 15.56
N ALA A 481 12.76 21.03 15.19
CA ALA A 481 13.55 21.86 14.27
C ALA A 481 12.88 22.06 12.90
N GLN A 482 12.34 21.00 12.30
CA GLN A 482 11.63 21.07 11.03
C GLN A 482 10.33 21.85 11.11
N THR A 483 9.64 21.80 12.25
CA THR A 483 8.41 22.56 12.47
C THR A 483 8.73 24.05 12.62
N MET A 484 9.74 24.38 13.43
CA MET A 484 10.21 25.76 13.61
C MET A 484 10.64 26.40 12.27
N ALA A 485 11.35 25.66 11.43
CA ALA A 485 11.80 26.16 10.12
C ALA A 485 10.65 26.56 9.18
N ARG A 486 9.44 26.03 9.38
CA ARG A 486 8.25 26.35 8.58
C ARG A 486 7.41 27.48 9.19
N CYS A 487 7.63 27.81 10.46
CA CYS A 487 6.85 28.81 11.19
C CYS A 487 7.56 30.17 11.16
N LYS A 488 7.17 31.03 10.20
CA LYS A 488 7.77 32.38 10.05
C LYS A 488 7.53 33.30 11.24
N ASP A 489 6.48 33.03 12.00
CA ASP A 489 6.08 33.72 13.23
C ASP A 489 6.84 33.26 14.47
N ILE A 490 7.61 32.16 14.40
CA ILE A 490 8.49 31.73 15.50
C ILE A 490 9.92 32.18 15.23
N ILE A 491 10.47 32.92 16.18
CA ILE A 491 11.80 33.53 16.10
C ILE A 491 12.75 32.78 17.01
N THR A 492 13.88 32.32 16.47
CA THR A 492 14.95 31.72 17.25
C THR A 492 15.82 32.82 17.87
N ILE A 493 15.61 33.12 19.14
CA ILE A 493 16.29 34.22 19.85
C ILE A 493 17.60 33.81 20.50
N ASP A 494 17.79 32.55 20.86
CA ASP A 494 19.09 32.08 21.33
C ASP A 494 19.28 30.60 20.98
N TYR A 495 20.39 30.01 21.41
CA TYR A 495 20.59 28.58 21.27
C TYR A 495 19.46 27.84 22.01
N ASN A 496 18.68 27.04 21.26
CA ASN A 496 17.54 26.30 21.80
C ASN A 496 16.45 27.15 22.48
N THR A 497 16.32 28.44 22.15
CA THR A 497 15.29 29.31 22.75
C THR A 497 14.51 30.04 21.65
N TYR A 498 13.18 30.07 21.81
CA TYR A 498 12.23 30.52 20.80
C TYR A 498 11.27 31.55 21.39
N MET A 499 10.78 32.47 20.56
CA MET A 499 9.70 33.40 20.91
C MET A 499 8.74 33.55 19.73
N HIS A 500 7.50 33.98 20.01
CA HIS A 500 6.54 34.32 18.96
C HIS A 500 6.67 35.78 18.52
N ALA A 501 6.44 36.07 17.24
CA ALA A 501 6.53 37.40 16.66
C ALA A 501 5.53 38.41 17.29
N ASP A 502 4.37 37.96 17.76
CA ASP A 502 3.40 38.79 18.52
C ASP A 502 3.98 39.51 19.74
N ARG A 503 5.13 39.05 20.26
CA ARG A 503 5.83 39.71 21.37
C ARG A 503 6.69 40.88 20.93
N LEU A 504 6.89 41.04 19.62
CA LEU A 504 7.62 42.15 19.05
C LEU A 504 6.73 43.37 18.92
N ASN A 505 7.29 44.51 19.31
CA ASN A 505 6.72 45.82 19.09
C ASN A 505 7.72 46.55 18.18
N ILE A 506 7.48 46.50 16.86
CA ILE A 506 8.35 47.06 15.83
C ILE A 506 7.53 48.06 15.02
N THR A 507 8.07 49.27 14.86
CA THR A 507 7.48 50.35 14.08
C THR A 507 8.11 50.42 12.69
N GLN A 508 7.48 51.16 11.77
CA GLN A 508 8.06 51.42 10.44
C GLN A 508 9.38 52.21 10.53
N GLU A 509 9.51 53.11 11.51
CA GLU A 509 10.74 53.84 11.76
C GLU A 509 11.89 52.90 12.18
N ASP A 510 11.59 51.85 12.96
CA ASP A 510 12.59 50.82 13.30
C ASP A 510 13.11 50.11 12.05
N TYR A 511 12.23 49.78 11.09
CA TYR A 511 12.64 49.17 9.82
C TYR A 511 13.57 50.07 9.01
N ILE A 512 13.26 51.38 8.92
CA ILE A 512 14.07 52.34 8.17
C ILE A 512 15.44 52.50 8.83
N ASN A 513 15.46 52.82 10.13
CA ASN A 513 16.69 53.10 10.87
C ASN A 513 17.62 51.88 10.94
N LEU A 514 17.07 50.67 11.12
CA LEU A 514 17.88 49.45 11.18
C LEU A 514 18.41 49.04 9.81
N ARG A 515 17.64 49.24 8.73
CA ARG A 515 18.11 48.99 7.35
C ARG A 515 19.29 49.90 7.01
N GLU A 516 19.14 51.21 7.19
CA GLU A 516 20.22 52.17 6.97
C GLU A 516 21.46 51.83 7.79
N LYS A 517 21.26 51.39 9.04
CA LYS A 517 22.38 51.00 9.91
C LYS A 517 23.06 49.70 9.46
N LEU A 518 22.30 48.71 9.01
CA LEU A 518 22.86 47.47 8.48
C LEU A 518 23.65 47.74 7.20
N ASP A 519 23.15 48.59 6.30
CA ASP A 519 23.83 48.97 5.07
C ASP A 519 25.17 49.68 5.34
N ASP A 520 25.18 50.63 6.30
CA ASP A 520 26.40 51.32 6.75
C ASP A 520 27.43 50.37 7.38
N LEU A 521 26.97 49.31 8.05
CA LEU A 521 27.85 48.35 8.71
C LEU A 521 28.37 47.25 7.77
N ILE A 522 27.59 46.85 6.77
CA ILE A 522 27.96 45.78 5.84
C ILE A 522 28.98 46.30 4.82
N LYS A 523 28.79 47.46 4.16
CA LYS A 523 29.79 48.05 3.23
C LYS A 523 30.53 47.02 2.33
N GLY A 524 29.82 46.02 1.82
CA GLY A 524 30.37 44.92 0.98
C GLY A 524 30.97 43.70 1.70
N ILE A 525 31.18 43.77 3.02
CA ILE A 525 31.72 42.70 3.87
C ILE A 525 30.68 42.31 4.93
N PRO A 526 30.36 41.01 5.11
CA PRO A 526 29.42 40.62 6.16
C PRO A 526 29.86 41.11 7.54
N VAL A 527 28.89 41.53 8.36
CA VAL A 527 29.12 42.03 9.71
C VAL A 527 28.64 41.02 10.74
N SER A 528 29.42 40.82 11.80
CA SER A 528 29.00 40.04 12.96
C SER A 528 27.89 40.77 13.70
N CYS A 529 26.78 40.09 14.00
CA CYS A 529 25.70 40.66 14.80
C CYS A 529 26.15 41.04 16.21
N ARG A 530 27.29 40.53 16.70
CA ARG A 530 27.93 41.04 17.93
C ARG A 530 28.36 42.50 17.78
N LYS A 531 28.94 42.86 16.63
CA LYS A 531 29.30 44.25 16.31
C LYS A 531 28.05 45.10 16.13
N VAL A 532 27.06 44.61 15.38
CA VAL A 532 25.77 45.29 15.19
C VAL A 532 25.13 45.60 16.54
N TYR A 533 25.01 44.61 17.43
CA TYR A 533 24.49 44.80 18.79
C TYR A 533 25.31 45.81 19.60
N GLY A 534 26.65 45.76 19.53
CA GLY A 534 27.53 46.68 20.23
C GLY A 534 27.39 48.14 19.79
N VAL A 535 27.07 48.37 18.51
CA VAL A 535 26.83 49.70 17.93
C VAL A 535 25.42 50.18 18.28
N ILE A 536 24.40 49.39 17.96
CA ILE A 536 22.98 49.71 18.21
C ILE A 536 22.72 50.01 19.69
N ARG A 537 23.35 49.26 20.61
CA ARG A 537 23.20 49.48 22.06
C ARG A 537 23.76 50.81 22.56
N LYS A 538 24.71 51.42 21.85
CA LYS A 538 25.35 52.70 22.24
C LYS A 538 24.66 53.92 21.65
N GLU A 539 23.84 53.74 20.63
CA GLU A 539 23.20 54.82 19.89
C GLU A 539 21.79 55.08 20.43
N ASN A 540 21.53 56.32 20.89
CA ASN A 540 20.25 56.70 21.50
C ASN A 540 19.04 56.47 20.58
N ALA A 541 19.23 56.55 19.26
CA ALA A 541 18.17 56.32 18.26
C ALA A 541 17.54 54.92 18.37
N PHE A 542 18.26 53.92 18.88
CA PHE A 542 17.76 52.55 19.02
C PHE A 542 17.40 52.17 20.46
N ALA A 543 17.55 53.07 21.43
CA ALA A 543 17.31 52.76 22.84
C ALA A 543 15.85 52.33 23.10
N ASP A 544 14.90 52.99 22.44
CA ASP A 544 13.49 52.66 22.53
C ASP A 544 13.17 51.30 21.89
N PHE A 545 13.68 51.02 20.68
CA PHE A 545 13.56 49.71 20.01
C PHE A 545 14.06 48.56 20.89
N ILE A 546 15.25 48.71 21.48
CA ILE A 546 15.86 47.71 22.38
C ILE A 546 14.95 47.47 23.59
N LYS A 547 14.42 48.54 24.19
CA LYS A 547 13.58 48.47 25.39
C LYS A 547 12.23 47.83 25.09
N ARG A 548 11.52 48.28 24.03
CA ARG A 548 10.21 47.75 23.62
C ARG A 548 10.26 46.26 23.29
N ASN A 549 11.36 45.79 22.70
CA ASN A 549 11.53 44.39 22.30
C ASN A 549 12.35 43.53 23.29
N SER A 550 12.71 44.09 24.45
CA SER A 550 13.49 43.43 25.50
C SER A 550 14.76 42.74 24.97
N ILE A 551 15.54 43.44 24.14
CA ILE A 551 16.74 42.88 23.50
C ILE A 551 17.90 42.86 24.51
N THR A 552 18.25 41.68 25.01
CA THR A 552 19.26 41.51 26.07
C THR A 552 20.65 41.11 25.55
N ASN A 553 20.74 40.52 24.36
CA ASN A 553 21.97 40.03 23.78
C ASN A 553 21.95 40.05 22.23
N TYR A 554 23.12 39.83 21.62
CA TYR A 554 23.28 39.80 20.16
C TYR A 554 22.51 38.63 19.50
N SER A 555 22.32 37.52 20.21
CA SER A 555 21.59 36.35 19.70
C SER A 555 20.13 36.70 19.44
N LYS A 556 19.49 37.41 20.38
CA LYS A 556 18.10 37.85 20.28
C LYS A 556 17.94 38.92 19.21
N LEU A 557 18.86 39.89 19.16
CA LEU A 557 18.89 40.87 18.08
C LEU A 557 19.01 40.18 16.71
N TYR A 558 19.91 39.20 16.56
CA TYR A 558 20.07 38.45 15.32
C TYR A 558 18.74 37.80 14.88
N GLY A 559 18.04 37.14 15.81
CA GLY A 559 16.75 36.50 15.51
C GLY A 559 15.71 37.52 15.02
N ILE A 560 15.63 38.68 15.68
CA ILE A 560 14.71 39.76 15.32
C ILE A 560 15.07 40.36 13.95
N LEU A 561 16.35 40.69 13.72
CA LEU A 561 16.80 41.22 12.43
C LEU A 561 16.55 40.23 11.30
N LYS A 562 16.74 38.93 11.57
CA LYS A 562 16.39 37.88 10.61
C LYS A 562 14.90 37.91 10.29
N TYR A 563 14.03 37.92 11.31
CA TYR A 563 12.58 38.03 11.09
C TYR A 563 12.20 39.28 10.29
N MET A 564 12.84 40.42 10.56
CA MET A 564 12.55 41.68 9.86
C MET A 564 13.01 41.68 8.40
N PHE A 565 14.18 41.10 8.10
CA PHE A 565 14.86 41.36 6.83
C PHE A 565 15.41 40.12 6.10
N GLU A 566 14.92 38.90 6.39
CA GLU A 566 15.38 37.65 5.74
C GLU A 566 15.35 37.71 4.20
N ASP A 567 14.39 38.46 3.64
CA ASP A 567 14.27 38.64 2.20
C ASP A 567 15.28 39.66 1.63
N GLU A 568 15.77 40.61 2.43
CA GLU A 568 16.64 41.72 2.02
C GLU A 568 18.15 41.45 2.26
N TYR A 569 18.50 40.62 3.24
CA TYR A 569 19.89 40.30 3.59
C TYR A 569 20.14 38.78 3.62
N GLU A 570 21.42 38.41 3.75
CA GLU A 570 21.84 37.03 3.93
C GLU A 570 22.24 36.79 5.39
N PHE A 571 21.63 35.78 6.03
CA PHE A 571 21.76 35.53 7.47
C PHE A 571 22.49 34.20 7.71
N SER A 572 23.75 34.26 8.16
CA SER A 572 24.53 33.07 8.57
C SER A 572 25.08 33.26 9.97
N ARG A 573 24.43 32.65 10.97
CA ARG A 573 24.63 32.98 12.39
C ARG A 573 26.11 32.84 12.79
N PRO A 574 26.74 33.87 13.41
CA PRO A 574 26.15 35.12 13.92
C PRO A 574 26.23 36.32 12.96
N ASN A 575 26.57 36.13 11.70
CA ASN A 575 26.89 37.18 10.73
C ASN A 575 25.71 37.51 9.79
N ILE A 576 25.70 38.75 9.31
CA ILE A 576 24.69 39.32 8.42
C ILE A 576 25.43 39.93 7.23
N GLY A 577 25.05 39.55 6.00
CA GLY A 577 25.67 40.04 4.76
C GLY A 577 24.65 40.63 3.81
N ALA A 578 25.13 41.31 2.76
CA ALA A 578 24.28 41.75 1.66
C ALA A 578 23.69 40.52 0.93
N LYS A 579 22.49 40.68 0.34
CA LYS A 579 21.83 39.59 -0.39
C LYS A 579 22.74 39.00 -1.47
N GLY A 580 22.76 37.67 -1.56
CA GLY A 580 23.61 36.95 -2.51
C GLY A 580 25.08 36.87 -2.12
N THR A 581 25.45 37.27 -0.89
CA THR A 581 26.81 36.98 -0.39
C THR A 581 26.94 35.50 -0.08
N ASP A 582 27.78 34.79 -0.84
CA ASP A 582 28.10 33.38 -0.56
C ASP A 582 28.69 33.22 0.84
N ASP A 583 28.10 32.31 1.62
CA ASP A 583 28.48 31.87 2.97
C ASP A 583 29.14 32.97 3.82
N ALA A 584 28.31 33.76 4.52
CA ALA A 584 28.73 34.84 5.41
C ALA A 584 29.43 34.34 6.70
N CYS A 585 30.31 33.33 6.63
CA CYS A 585 31.06 32.84 7.76
C CYS A 585 32.24 33.78 8.12
N ASN A 586 32.83 33.57 9.30
CA ASN A 586 33.97 34.37 9.78
C ASN A 586 35.16 34.35 8.81
N PHE A 587 35.37 33.24 8.11
CA PHE A 587 36.49 33.08 7.18
C PHE A 587 36.29 33.91 5.90
N THR A 588 35.06 33.97 5.37
CA THR A 588 34.70 34.84 4.24
C THR A 588 34.93 36.31 4.55
N ILE A 589 34.60 36.74 5.77
CA ILE A 589 34.88 38.12 6.23
C ILE A 589 36.38 38.43 6.17
N VAL A 590 37.21 37.49 6.66
CA VAL A 590 38.67 37.63 6.63
C VAL A 590 39.20 37.63 5.20
N LYS A 591 38.78 36.70 4.34
CA LYS A 591 39.22 36.65 2.94
C LYS A 591 38.84 37.93 2.18
N LYS A 592 37.63 38.46 2.38
CA LYS A 592 37.22 39.74 1.77
C LYS A 592 38.10 40.92 2.21
N PHE A 593 38.48 40.96 3.49
CA PHE A 593 39.42 41.99 4.00
C PHE A 593 40.83 41.87 3.39
N LEU A 594 41.24 40.65 3.04
CA LEU A 594 42.56 40.36 2.46
C LEU A 594 42.63 40.51 0.94
N ARG A 595 41.48 40.56 0.24
CA ARG A 595 41.38 40.48 -1.23
C ARG A 595 42.34 41.39 -2.01
N ASP A 596 42.50 42.64 -1.55
CA ASP A 596 43.32 43.64 -2.25
C ASP A 596 44.71 43.82 -1.63
N LYS A 597 45.05 43.02 -0.62
CA LYS A 597 46.32 43.13 0.11
C LYS A 597 47.36 42.15 -0.43
N LYS A 598 48.50 42.68 -0.87
CA LYS A 598 49.67 41.86 -1.24
C LYS A 598 50.56 41.50 -0.04
N GLU A 599 50.48 42.29 1.02
CA GLU A 599 51.15 42.05 2.30
C GLU A 599 50.27 42.55 3.44
N ILE A 600 50.38 41.93 4.60
CA ILE A 600 49.68 42.36 5.81
C ILE A 600 50.47 41.98 7.06
N GLU A 601 50.42 42.85 8.08
CA GLU A 601 50.91 42.48 9.40
C GLU A 601 49.92 41.53 10.11
N ILE A 602 50.45 40.49 10.76
CA ILE A 602 49.62 39.55 11.52
C ILE A 602 48.83 40.31 12.60
N ASN A 603 49.45 41.22 13.33
CA ASN A 603 48.76 42.02 14.34
C ASN A 603 47.64 42.91 13.75
N GLU A 604 47.79 43.44 12.53
CA GLU A 604 46.73 44.19 11.84
C GLU A 604 45.52 43.27 11.54
N LEU A 605 45.78 42.05 11.05
CA LEU A 605 44.74 41.06 10.79
C LEU A 605 43.97 40.69 12.07
N PHE A 606 44.68 40.49 13.19
CA PHE A 606 44.05 40.19 14.47
C PHE A 606 43.24 41.36 15.01
N LYS A 607 43.76 42.59 14.89
CA LYS A 607 43.04 43.80 15.25
C LYS A 607 41.74 43.94 14.44
N PHE A 608 41.80 43.72 13.13
CA PHE A 608 40.60 43.70 12.28
C PHE A 608 39.55 42.70 12.79
N CYS A 609 39.98 41.50 13.21
CA CYS A 609 39.06 40.50 13.72
C CYS A 609 38.46 40.87 15.08
N GLU A 610 39.23 41.49 15.98
CA GLU A 610 38.76 42.03 17.25
C GLU A 610 37.75 43.17 17.04
N ASP A 611 38.08 44.13 16.17
CA ASP A 611 37.23 45.28 15.82
C ASP A 611 35.90 44.82 15.18
N ASN A 612 35.93 43.70 14.45
CA ASN A 612 34.74 43.09 13.85
C ASN A 612 34.06 42.02 14.72
N GLN A 613 34.51 41.82 15.96
CA GLN A 613 33.97 40.84 16.89
C GLN A 613 33.90 39.41 16.29
N ILE A 614 34.91 39.08 15.49
CA ILE A 614 35.12 37.79 14.85
C ILE A 614 35.84 36.90 15.87
N LYS A 615 35.18 35.81 16.27
CA LYS A 615 35.77 34.87 17.23
C LYS A 615 36.84 34.03 16.52
N ILE A 616 38.11 34.25 16.87
CA ILE A 616 39.24 33.43 16.39
C ILE A 616 39.69 32.47 17.50
N MET A 617 39.86 31.19 17.15
CA MET A 617 40.27 30.14 18.09
C MET A 617 41.72 30.31 18.56
N LYS A 618 42.70 30.45 17.63
CA LYS A 618 44.14 30.62 17.90
C LYS A 618 44.84 31.28 16.70
N LYS A 619 45.94 32.03 16.96
CA LYS A 619 46.70 32.72 15.89
C LYS A 619 47.19 31.78 14.78
N ALA A 620 47.84 30.69 15.17
CA ALA A 620 48.37 29.67 14.26
C ALA A 620 47.30 29.07 13.35
N LYS A 621 46.11 28.78 13.89
CA LYS A 621 45.06 28.11 13.12
C LYS A 621 44.49 29.02 12.04
N LEU A 622 44.30 30.31 12.33
CA LEU A 622 43.84 31.27 11.31
C LEU A 622 44.86 31.37 10.18
N ILE A 623 46.14 31.51 10.50
CA ILE A 623 47.22 31.64 9.51
C ILE A 623 47.33 30.38 8.66
N SER A 624 47.25 29.20 9.27
CA SER A 624 47.19 27.92 8.54
C SER A 624 46.00 27.83 7.58
N CYS A 625 44.86 28.45 7.88
CA CYS A 625 43.71 28.42 6.98
C CYS A 625 43.86 29.39 5.80
N LEU A 626 44.81 30.33 5.87
CA LEU A 626 45.09 31.32 4.84
C LEU A 626 46.30 30.96 3.97
N SER A 627 46.94 29.81 4.21
CA SER A 627 48.21 29.46 3.58
C SER A 627 48.11 29.11 2.10
N ASP A 628 46.88 28.96 1.59
CA ASP A 628 46.56 28.84 0.17
C ASP A 628 46.90 30.13 -0.60
N GLU A 629 46.65 31.29 0.00
CA GLU A 629 46.83 32.60 -0.64
C GLU A 629 47.93 33.44 0.01
N PHE A 630 48.18 33.27 1.30
CA PHE A 630 49.11 34.07 2.10
C PHE A 630 50.11 33.20 2.88
N LEU A 631 51.40 33.34 2.57
CA LEU A 631 52.48 32.69 3.29
C LEU A 631 53.02 33.59 4.41
N ARG A 632 53.44 33.00 5.52
CA ARG A 632 54.07 33.76 6.61
C ARG A 632 55.52 34.04 6.25
N SER A 633 55.84 35.29 5.94
CA SER A 633 57.20 35.69 5.57
C SER A 633 58.07 36.05 6.78
N ASP A 634 57.48 36.35 7.94
CA ASP A 634 58.20 36.73 9.16
C ASP A 634 57.33 36.53 10.43
N VAL A 635 57.87 36.86 11.61
CA VAL A 635 57.22 36.74 12.92
C VAL A 635 55.86 37.44 12.96
N ASN A 636 55.72 38.61 12.33
CA ASN A 636 54.50 39.42 12.31
C ASN A 636 54.04 39.77 10.87
N LYS A 637 54.45 39.03 9.83
CA LYS A 637 54.14 39.40 8.43
C LYS A 637 53.62 38.23 7.60
N LEU A 638 52.55 38.46 6.85
CA LEU A 638 52.03 37.58 5.80
C LEU A 638 52.20 38.26 4.44
N VAL A 639 52.52 37.47 3.41
CA VAL A 639 52.71 37.93 2.05
C VAL A 639 51.88 37.05 1.11
N HIS A 640 51.16 37.68 0.19
CA HIS A 640 50.36 36.97 -0.80
C HIS A 640 51.27 36.22 -1.79
N VAL A 641 50.91 34.99 -2.15
CA VAL A 641 51.70 34.12 -3.04
C VAL A 641 52.06 34.79 -4.38
N SER A 642 51.17 35.62 -4.92
CA SER A 642 51.40 36.37 -6.16
C SER A 642 52.53 37.42 -6.07
N LYS A 643 52.88 37.90 -4.86
CA LYS A 643 54.01 38.82 -4.67
C LYS A 643 55.37 38.11 -4.70
N LEU A 644 55.42 36.86 -4.26
CA LEU A 644 56.66 36.07 -4.20
C LEU A 644 57.14 35.59 -5.58
N GLY A 645 56.23 35.59 -6.58
CA GLY A 645 56.54 35.14 -7.93
C GLY A 645 57.09 33.72 -7.96
N LEU A 646 56.50 32.81 -7.17
CA LEU A 646 56.90 31.40 -7.07
C LEU A 646 56.57 30.66 -8.38
N THR A 647 57.50 30.70 -9.34
CA THR A 647 57.44 29.85 -10.55
C THR A 647 57.89 28.42 -10.23
N GLU A 648 57.55 27.47 -11.10
CA GLU A 648 58.01 26.08 -10.97
C GLU A 648 59.55 25.97 -10.90
N ASP A 649 60.26 26.81 -11.66
CA ASP A 649 61.73 26.87 -11.62
C ASP A 649 62.26 27.29 -10.24
N LYS A 650 61.66 28.33 -9.64
CA LYS A 650 62.04 28.81 -8.31
C LYS A 650 61.71 27.77 -7.24
N LEU A 651 60.53 27.14 -7.32
CA LEU A 651 60.16 26.06 -6.40
C LEU A 651 61.11 24.87 -6.52
N THR A 652 61.55 24.54 -7.73
CA THR A 652 62.55 23.49 -7.99
C THR A 652 63.91 23.85 -7.41
N ALA A 653 64.36 25.10 -7.56
CA ALA A 653 65.60 25.58 -6.95
C ALA A 653 65.55 25.51 -5.42
N ILE A 654 64.48 26.01 -4.79
CA ILE A 654 64.27 25.92 -3.33
C ILE A 654 64.26 24.45 -2.89
N LYS A 655 63.59 23.58 -3.66
CA LYS A 655 63.54 22.14 -3.40
C LYS A 655 64.93 21.52 -3.39
N LEU A 656 65.76 21.81 -4.39
CA LEU A 656 67.11 21.28 -4.51
C LEU A 656 67.96 21.72 -3.32
N GLU A 657 67.90 22.99 -2.92
CA GLU A 657 68.63 23.49 -1.75
C GLU A 657 68.21 22.79 -0.45
N VAL A 658 66.90 22.62 -0.21
CA VAL A 658 66.41 21.89 0.96
C VAL A 658 66.90 20.43 0.93
N LEU A 659 66.85 19.77 -0.23
CA LEU A 659 67.30 18.38 -0.36
C LEU A 659 68.81 18.22 -0.19
N ASN A 660 69.61 19.13 -0.72
CA ASN A 660 71.07 19.15 -0.54
C ASN A 660 71.43 19.21 0.94
N ILE A 661 70.79 20.11 1.69
CA ILE A 661 71.01 20.25 3.14
C ILE A 661 70.57 18.98 3.87
N LEU A 662 69.42 18.40 3.51
CA LEU A 662 68.95 17.14 4.08
C LEU A 662 69.81 15.93 3.68
N GLU A 663 70.54 15.97 2.57
CA GLU A 663 71.48 14.92 2.18
C GLU A 663 72.77 14.97 2.97
N GLU A 664 73.30 16.17 3.20
CA GLU A 664 74.50 16.41 3.96
C GLU A 664 74.28 16.20 5.47
N LYS A 665 73.29 16.89 6.06
CA LYS A 665 73.07 16.92 7.51
C LYS A 665 72.02 15.93 8.01
N LYS A 666 71.23 15.32 7.12
CA LYS A 666 70.07 14.44 7.45
C LYS A 666 68.86 15.13 8.08
N TYR A 667 69.03 16.32 8.66
CA TYR A 667 67.96 17.14 9.23
C TYR A 667 68.27 18.63 9.01
N MET A 668 67.25 19.47 9.18
CA MET A 668 67.39 20.92 9.06
C MET A 668 66.51 21.63 10.09
N ALA A 669 67.12 22.18 11.14
CA ALA A 669 66.41 22.87 12.20
C ALA A 669 66.25 24.37 11.89
N MET A 670 65.01 24.85 11.85
CA MET A 670 64.69 26.22 11.43
C MET A 670 65.08 27.30 12.44
N MET A 671 65.20 26.95 13.72
CA MET A 671 65.53 27.89 14.79
C MET A 671 67.00 28.34 14.78
N GLY A 672 67.90 27.52 14.25
CA GLY A 672 69.33 27.84 14.14
C GLY A 672 69.74 28.30 12.73
N MET A 673 68.78 28.50 11.83
CA MET A 673 69.06 28.86 10.43
C MET A 673 69.13 30.37 10.25
N GLU A 674 70.32 30.85 9.85
CA GLU A 674 70.58 32.27 9.59
C GLU A 674 71.06 32.53 8.16
N ASP A 675 71.64 31.53 7.49
CA ASP A 675 72.17 31.65 6.13
C ASP A 675 71.16 31.12 5.09
N PHE A 676 70.72 32.03 4.22
CA PHE A 676 69.81 31.74 3.10
C PHE A 676 70.42 32.14 1.74
N SER A 677 71.74 32.38 1.68
CA SER A 677 72.42 32.90 0.49
C SER A 677 72.29 32.00 -0.75
N ALA A 678 72.08 30.69 -0.56
CA ALA A 678 71.88 29.71 -1.63
C ALA A 678 70.45 29.70 -2.22
N PHE A 679 69.48 30.33 -1.55
CA PHE A 679 68.08 30.32 -2.00
C PHE A 679 67.80 31.40 -3.06
N PRO A 680 66.88 31.17 -4.02
CA PRO A 680 66.59 32.13 -5.07
C PRO A 680 65.91 33.40 -4.53
N ASP A 681 66.06 34.51 -5.24
CA ASP A 681 65.39 35.77 -4.90
C ASP A 681 63.86 35.69 -5.15
N LEU A 682 63.09 35.97 -4.09
CA LEU A 682 61.63 36.00 -4.09
C LEU A 682 61.06 37.42 -4.00
N GLY A 683 61.89 38.45 -4.09
CA GLY A 683 61.48 39.85 -3.91
C GLY A 683 61.11 40.22 -2.47
N VAL A 684 61.40 39.31 -1.52
CA VAL A 684 61.29 39.49 -0.08
C VAL A 684 62.48 38.80 0.60
N GLU A 685 62.86 39.28 1.78
CA GLU A 685 63.94 38.69 2.57
C GLU A 685 63.58 37.26 3.02
N TRP A 686 64.56 36.36 2.94
CA TRP A 686 64.42 35.00 3.42
C TRP A 686 64.42 34.97 4.94
N THR A 687 63.43 34.29 5.50
CA THR A 687 63.38 33.99 6.93
C THR A 687 63.04 32.51 7.13
N PRO A 688 63.33 31.95 8.31
CA PRO A 688 62.87 30.62 8.66
C PRO A 688 61.34 30.45 8.51
N PHE A 689 60.55 31.50 8.79
CA PHE A 689 59.09 31.44 8.64
C PHE A 689 58.64 31.31 7.18
N LEU A 690 59.32 32.02 6.27
CA LEU A 690 59.02 31.94 4.84
C LEU A 690 59.32 30.55 4.31
N LEU A 691 60.48 30.00 4.65
CA LEU A 691 60.86 28.65 4.24
C LEU A 691 59.90 27.59 4.81
N ILE A 692 59.53 27.67 6.09
CA ILE A 692 58.49 26.79 6.68
C ILE A 692 57.19 26.87 5.88
N SER A 693 56.72 28.08 5.57
CA SER A 693 55.47 28.27 4.84
C SER A 693 55.54 27.68 3.43
N ILE A 694 56.66 27.83 2.72
CA ILE A 694 56.84 27.28 1.38
C ILE A 694 56.91 25.75 1.43
N VAL A 695 57.73 25.18 2.31
CA VAL A 695 57.88 23.73 2.46
C VAL A 695 56.54 23.08 2.79
N GLN A 696 55.80 23.66 3.75
CA GLN A 696 54.50 23.13 4.18
C GLN A 696 53.44 23.11 3.07
N ASN A 697 53.45 24.09 2.15
CA ASN A 697 52.43 24.18 1.10
C ASN A 697 52.84 23.51 -0.21
N TYR A 698 54.15 23.39 -0.51
CA TYR A 698 54.62 22.97 -1.83
C TYR A 698 55.54 21.73 -1.84
N MET A 699 55.98 21.22 -0.68
CA MET A 699 57.02 20.17 -0.62
C MET A 699 56.59 18.93 0.17
N GLN A 700 55.87 18.02 -0.48
CA GLN A 700 55.32 16.81 0.16
C GLN A 700 56.37 15.75 0.58
N TYR A 701 57.62 15.86 0.11
CA TYR A 701 58.72 14.92 0.40
C TYR A 701 59.56 15.33 1.62
N VAL A 702 59.15 16.39 2.33
CA VAL A 702 59.79 16.87 3.55
C VAL A 702 58.79 16.79 4.68
N ASN A 703 59.11 16.03 5.73
CA ASN A 703 58.32 16.03 6.95
C ASN A 703 58.74 17.18 7.86
N ILE A 704 57.76 17.86 8.44
CA ILE A 704 57.95 18.98 9.36
C ILE A 704 57.66 18.49 10.79
N VAL A 705 58.71 18.39 11.60
CA VAL A 705 58.63 17.98 13.00
C VAL A 705 58.52 19.24 13.87
N GLU A 706 57.38 19.47 14.51
CA GLU A 706 57.18 20.63 15.40
C GLU A 706 57.91 20.45 16.73
N ILE A 707 58.69 21.47 17.14
CA ILE A 707 59.32 21.56 18.46
C ILE A 707 58.24 21.98 19.47
N PRO A 708 57.93 21.17 20.52
CA PRO A 708 56.85 21.46 21.45
C PRO A 708 57.07 22.77 22.22
N THR A 709 56.29 23.80 21.90
CA THR A 709 56.33 25.11 22.58
C THR A 709 55.02 25.87 22.41
N ARG A 710 54.77 26.80 23.34
CA ARG A 710 53.63 27.71 23.30
C ARG A 710 53.95 29.04 22.60
N ASN A 711 55.22 29.28 22.26
CA ASN A 711 55.64 30.54 21.66
C ASN A 711 55.55 30.48 20.13
N TYR A 712 54.46 31.04 19.59
CA TYR A 712 54.20 31.13 18.15
C TYR A 712 55.17 32.05 17.37
N ASN A 713 55.93 32.87 18.08
CA ASN A 713 56.86 33.83 17.50
C ASN A 713 58.25 33.22 17.21
N LEU A 714 58.40 31.91 17.37
CA LEU A 714 59.64 31.20 17.07
C LEU A 714 59.42 30.21 15.90
N PRO A 715 60.40 30.03 15.00
CA PRO A 715 60.34 29.07 13.91
C PRO A 715 60.67 27.66 14.42
N ASN A 716 59.70 27.06 15.12
CA ASN A 716 59.87 25.86 15.94
C ASN A 716 59.71 24.56 15.14
N CYS A 717 60.46 24.39 14.05
CA CYS A 717 60.32 23.24 13.18
C CYS A 717 61.67 22.63 12.82
N ILE A 718 61.68 21.31 12.65
CA ILE A 718 62.82 20.56 12.11
C ILE A 718 62.34 19.84 10.86
N PHE A 719 63.01 20.05 9.73
CA PHE A 719 62.76 19.29 8.52
C PHE A 719 63.58 18.02 8.50
N VAL A 720 62.95 16.94 8.04
CA VAL A 720 63.58 15.66 7.72
C VAL A 720 63.01 15.12 6.42
N LYS A 721 63.73 14.21 5.75
CA LYS A 721 63.20 13.52 4.57
C LYS A 721 61.95 12.73 4.94
N SER A 722 61.02 12.61 3.99
CA SER A 722 59.72 11.94 4.21
C SER A 722 59.83 10.46 4.60
N ASP A 723 60.94 9.81 4.27
CA ASP A 723 61.24 8.40 4.60
C ASP A 723 61.88 8.22 5.99
N ASN A 724 62.08 9.30 6.75
CA ASN A 724 62.63 9.20 8.10
C ASN A 724 61.61 8.53 9.04
N PRO A 725 61.95 7.39 9.66
CA PRO A 725 61.00 6.60 10.46
C PRO A 725 60.57 7.25 11.77
N TYR A 726 61.21 8.37 12.16
CA TYR A 726 60.93 9.08 13.40
C TYR A 726 60.14 10.38 13.20
N ALA A 727 59.80 10.74 11.95
CA ALA A 727 59.26 12.05 11.61
C ALA A 727 57.96 12.45 12.33
N ASP A 728 57.21 11.49 12.88
CA ASP A 728 55.98 11.76 13.63
C ASP A 728 56.21 11.99 15.14
N ASP A 729 57.43 11.77 15.64
CA ASP A 729 57.76 11.94 17.06
C ASP A 729 58.99 12.83 17.24
N TYR A 730 58.74 14.08 17.66
CA TYR A 730 59.79 15.02 18.07
C TYR A 730 60.80 14.39 19.03
N LYS A 731 60.34 13.54 19.96
CA LYS A 731 61.22 12.96 20.98
C LYS A 731 62.24 12.00 20.39
N GLU A 732 61.80 11.17 19.44
CA GLU A 732 62.66 10.23 18.74
C GLU A 732 63.54 10.94 17.71
N ILE A 733 63.06 12.01 17.06
CA ILE A 733 63.87 12.86 16.18
C ILE A 733 65.03 13.49 16.93
N VAL A 734 64.78 14.10 18.09
CA VAL A 734 65.86 14.66 18.91
C VAL A 734 66.88 13.58 19.30
N ARG A 735 66.41 12.40 19.71
CA ARG A 735 67.28 11.28 20.08
C ARG A 735 68.12 10.81 18.89
N TRP A 736 67.51 10.68 17.72
CA TRP A 736 68.17 10.28 16.48
C TRP A 736 69.22 11.32 16.03
N ILE A 737 68.91 12.62 16.10
CA ILE A 737 69.88 13.70 15.82
C ILE A 737 71.09 13.63 16.76
N ILE A 738 70.88 13.37 18.06
CA ILE A 738 71.97 13.21 19.02
C ILE A 738 72.85 12.00 18.66
N LYS A 739 72.25 10.85 18.26
CA LYS A 739 72.99 9.66 17.81
C LYS A 739 73.83 9.95 16.58
N LEU A 740 73.24 10.55 15.55
CA LEU A 740 73.94 10.94 14.31
C LEU A 740 75.19 11.79 14.62
N GLN A 741 75.03 12.82 15.45
CA GLN A 741 76.16 13.68 15.79
C GLN A 741 77.20 12.95 16.65
N HIS A 742 76.78 12.11 17.59
CA HIS A 742 77.69 11.39 18.48
C HIS A 742 78.53 10.33 17.72
N GLU A 743 77.95 9.70 16.69
CA GLU A 743 78.67 8.79 15.79
C GLU A 743 79.76 9.50 14.98
N GLN A 744 79.46 10.71 14.49
CA GLN A 744 80.44 11.53 13.76
C GLN A 744 81.49 12.16 14.67
N LYS A 745 81.06 12.68 15.82
CA LYS A 745 81.91 13.34 16.82
C LYS A 745 81.36 13.08 18.23
N PRO A 746 81.93 12.11 18.97
CA PRO A 746 81.45 11.75 20.30
C PRO A 746 81.48 12.93 21.28
N PHE A 747 80.32 13.21 21.89
CA PHE A 747 80.19 14.16 22.99
C PHE A 747 80.92 13.67 24.24
N LYS A 748 81.57 14.60 24.95
CA LYS A 748 82.36 14.33 26.18
C LYS A 748 81.54 14.53 27.45
N SER A 749 80.44 15.27 27.40
CA SER A 749 79.57 15.52 28.55
C SER A 749 78.13 15.84 28.15
N LEU A 750 77.18 15.67 29.09
CA LEU A 750 75.80 16.12 28.90
C LEU A 750 75.69 17.64 28.73
N VAL A 751 76.62 18.42 29.28
CA VAL A 751 76.65 19.88 29.07
C VAL A 751 76.98 20.21 27.63
N GLU A 752 77.91 19.47 27.02
CA GLU A 752 78.26 19.61 25.60
C GLU A 752 77.07 19.25 24.70
N VAL A 753 76.36 18.16 24.99
CA VAL A 753 75.13 17.77 24.27
C VAL A 753 74.09 18.89 24.32
N ARG A 754 73.83 19.45 25.52
CA ARG A 754 72.87 20.55 25.70
C ARG A 754 73.25 21.78 24.87
N ASN A 755 74.51 22.21 24.96
CA ASN A 755 74.97 23.42 24.30
C ASN A 755 74.95 23.27 22.78
N TRP A 756 75.32 22.09 22.28
CA TRP A 756 75.25 21.77 20.86
C TRP A 756 73.81 21.75 20.35
N LEU A 757 72.90 21.03 21.02
CA LEU A 757 71.48 20.98 20.62
C LEU A 757 70.81 22.35 20.60
N LYS A 758 71.18 23.23 21.53
CA LYS A 758 70.73 24.62 21.55
C LYS A 758 71.29 25.41 20.35
N LYS A 759 72.59 25.28 20.09
CA LYS A 759 73.26 25.96 18.98
C LYS A 759 72.67 25.55 17.63
N GLU A 760 72.40 24.26 17.45
CA GLU A 760 71.77 23.73 16.24
C GLU A 760 70.26 24.00 16.17
N GLY A 761 69.64 24.67 17.16
CA GLY A 761 68.22 25.01 17.14
C GLY A 761 67.26 23.81 17.28
N VAL A 762 67.73 22.66 17.78
CA VAL A 762 66.93 21.43 17.95
C VAL A 762 66.13 21.45 19.26
N ILE A 763 66.61 22.21 20.26
CA ILE A 763 65.94 22.42 21.55
C ILE A 763 65.96 23.89 21.98
N LEU A 764 64.97 24.32 22.77
CA LEU A 764 64.89 25.67 23.33
C LEU A 764 65.72 25.85 24.62
N ASN A 765 65.58 24.92 25.57
CA ASN A 765 66.03 25.08 26.95
C ASN A 765 67.03 23.98 27.38
N GLY A 766 66.74 23.24 28.44
CA GLY A 766 67.58 22.12 28.90
C GLY A 766 67.43 20.90 27.99
N ILE A 767 68.30 19.91 28.19
CA ILE A 767 68.08 18.57 27.65
C ILE A 767 66.69 18.12 28.09
N PRO A 768 65.82 17.67 27.17
CA PRO A 768 64.50 17.19 27.52
C PRO A 768 64.54 16.10 28.60
N ILE A 769 63.76 16.29 29.67
CA ILE A 769 63.79 15.43 30.87
C ILE A 769 63.55 13.95 30.52
N TYR A 770 62.76 13.66 29.47
CA TYR A 770 62.48 12.28 29.07
C TYR A 770 63.74 11.53 28.63
N LEU A 771 64.74 12.21 28.07
CA LEU A 771 66.00 11.59 27.63
C LEU A 771 66.81 11.14 28.84
N THR A 772 66.90 11.96 29.88
CA THR A 772 67.68 11.66 31.09
C THR A 772 66.93 10.76 32.07
N ALA A 773 65.64 11.00 32.30
CA ALA A 773 64.82 10.25 33.26
C ALA A 773 64.62 8.78 32.86
N ARG A 774 64.54 8.50 31.55
CA ARG A 774 64.42 7.12 31.03
C ARG A 774 65.76 6.45 30.74
N LYS A 775 66.89 7.06 31.14
CA LYS A 775 68.25 6.61 30.79
C LYS A 775 68.42 6.36 29.27
N LEU A 776 67.79 7.20 28.44
CA LEU A 776 68.01 7.21 26.99
C LEU A 776 69.26 8.02 26.63
N LEU A 777 69.62 8.99 27.46
CA LEU A 777 70.87 9.75 27.40
C LEU A 777 71.44 9.87 28.83
N TYR A 778 72.61 9.27 29.08
CA TYR A 778 73.26 9.28 30.40
C TYR A 778 74.79 9.14 30.29
N MET A 779 75.50 9.34 31.40
CA MET A 779 76.93 9.05 31.51
C MET A 779 77.12 7.65 32.11
N ASP A 780 77.91 6.79 31.47
CA ASP A 780 78.24 5.48 32.02
C ASP A 780 79.26 5.56 33.17
N GLU A 781 79.54 4.43 33.83
CA GLU A 781 80.50 4.30 34.93
C GLU A 781 81.95 4.64 34.52
N LYS A 782 82.24 4.74 33.22
CA LYS A 782 83.53 5.12 32.65
C LYS A 782 83.57 6.59 32.21
N GLY A 783 82.54 7.37 32.51
CA GLY A 783 82.46 8.79 32.16
C GLY A 783 82.23 9.05 30.68
N LYS A 784 81.64 8.12 29.92
CA LYS A 784 81.28 8.31 28.51
C LYS A 784 79.78 8.60 28.36
N VAL A 785 79.44 9.47 27.41
CA VAL A 785 78.03 9.73 27.03
C VAL A 785 77.50 8.50 26.31
N VAL A 786 76.40 7.92 26.81
CA VAL A 786 75.69 6.79 26.20
C VAL A 786 74.31 7.23 25.75
N ILE A 787 73.96 6.89 24.51
CA ILE A 787 72.66 7.17 23.91
C ILE A 787 72.03 5.82 23.56
N ARG A 788 71.06 5.37 24.35
CA ARG A 788 70.31 4.15 24.05
C ARG A 788 69.36 4.40 22.93
#